data_AF-A0A5N5Q7S2-F1
#
_entry.id   AF-A0A5N5Q7S2-F1
#
_cell.length_a   1.000
_cell.length_b   1.000
_cell.length_c   1.000
_cell.angle_alpha   90.00
_cell.angle_beta   90.00
_cell.angle_gamma   90.00
#
_symmetry.space_group_name_H-M   'P 1'
#
loop_
_entity.id
_entity.type
_entity.pdbx_description
1 polymer ?
#
loop_
_entity_poly.entity_id
_entity_poly.type
_entity_poly.pdbx_seq_one_letter_code
_entity_poly.pdbx_strand_id
1 'polypeptide(L)'
;MPQRVFSSQLPPAALDEGDLPPSSRATPNPDAFSPVFGHPGVVSSQRLKLFFLGITTERDILCCIACDKTMLLPISMAHEHIQTHAAEAQRYRFSPRRIRDICSRYAVYDGLLTDIPKPTSCVAPFPFLETHKAFHCLVCHEDTDSPRTYLARKSETMRNHFTKHHRGLTADERAIRQREVCVQSFSHPDDKNHRDFIVLPELALLPEQDESELHGASPKDMYEAFVESYRPSDVGFEEGTSLKDTQPFVHFSGWAAHIRKIDPRFLCGLVRAPEPDSDLNRLLATAKDLFARDQLTLKDAHEFYRLALMDEGNGPPEKPLRALQANESVESYGRTWGLFAVFCVRLFRLQKANDQTYGVRFTHQQLKCLEMADAYCRRLPDRPRAIQLFTELSRSMWFPEDDTYFEHIAEDHFNDPTIRFGMLSCLRPDGTFDSPRNCAHKLVQLKYVIRVGLFLWARRVREEMKKCGRGKTYTPQWLINTLAPALTRRAVTPFASVCSAVSQASLYASTSTNVPNVTWTSDSRVVVDGHAVEVPEFQKAVADLINETEKHILDNVLLGVKPEDADFDVKYGEEYKDDYSSTQPRYSFINDSSNKFKSMQFSLAREFFKSPRASFLYRGLEGDQPGSSDISKRKVVWREDGVDRWLSACEKATKMLSFHQHGLPNARNVLRSPRHRRFRPCIQQIDGEHGL
;
A
#
# COMPACT_ATOMS: atom_id res chain seq x y z
N MET A 1 16.24 2.29 -77.50
CA MET A 1 16.49 3.69 -77.89
C MET A 1 15.50 4.05 -79.00
N PRO A 2 14.88 5.25 -79.02
CA PRO A 2 15.51 6.55 -78.77
C PRO A 2 14.81 7.46 -77.74
N GLN A 3 15.55 8.52 -77.40
CA GLN A 3 15.26 9.65 -76.51
C GLN A 3 14.40 10.74 -77.17
N ARG A 4 13.68 11.53 -76.34
CA ARG A 4 13.67 13.02 -76.27
C ARG A 4 12.59 13.46 -75.26
N VAL A 5 12.95 13.95 -74.07
CA VAL A 5 13.20 15.37 -73.68
C VAL A 5 11.95 16.25 -73.77
N PHE A 6 11.44 16.65 -72.59
CA PHE A 6 11.02 18.03 -72.32
C PHE A 6 11.39 18.41 -70.88
N SER A 7 11.97 19.61 -70.77
CA SER A 7 12.38 20.33 -69.58
C SER A 7 11.33 21.40 -69.27
N SER A 8 11.03 21.62 -68.00
CA SER A 8 10.86 22.98 -67.47
C SER A 8 11.01 22.96 -65.94
N GLN A 9 12.11 23.56 -65.48
CA GLN A 9 12.34 24.00 -64.11
C GLN A 9 11.44 25.19 -63.77
N LEU A 10 11.01 25.29 -62.50
CA LEU A 10 10.91 26.50 -61.65
C LEU A 10 10.68 26.01 -60.19
N PRO A 11 11.02 26.81 -59.16
CA PRO A 11 11.71 26.38 -57.94
C PRO A 11 10.76 26.10 -56.75
N PRO A 12 11.25 25.47 -55.66
CA PRO A 12 10.46 25.27 -54.46
C PRO A 12 10.26 26.60 -53.74
N ALA A 13 9.01 26.95 -53.49
CA ALA A 13 8.67 27.98 -52.52
C ALA A 13 9.08 27.49 -51.13
N ALA A 14 10.05 28.18 -50.53
CA ALA A 14 10.31 28.14 -49.11
C ALA A 14 9.04 28.58 -48.39
N LEU A 15 8.41 27.66 -47.67
CA LEU A 15 7.49 27.99 -46.59
C LEU A 15 8.31 27.95 -45.31
N ASP A 16 8.42 29.14 -44.70
CA ASP A 16 8.85 29.39 -43.33
C ASP A 16 8.45 28.24 -42.39
N GLU A 17 9.43 27.48 -41.92
CA GLU A 17 9.34 26.80 -40.64
C GLU A 17 9.38 27.90 -39.56
N GLY A 18 8.22 28.50 -39.31
CA GLY A 18 8.02 29.31 -38.12
C GLY A 18 8.23 28.46 -36.89
N ASP A 19 9.24 28.81 -36.10
CA ASP A 19 9.54 28.28 -34.77
C ASP A 19 8.28 28.17 -33.92
N LEU A 20 7.68 26.98 -33.90
CA LEU A 20 6.69 26.60 -32.90
C LEU A 20 7.46 26.15 -31.65
N PRO A 21 7.19 26.72 -30.47
CA PRO A 21 7.82 26.25 -29.25
C PRO A 21 7.37 24.80 -29.01
N PRO A 22 8.28 23.88 -28.64
CA PRO A 22 7.87 22.53 -28.29
C PRO A 22 6.94 22.61 -27.08
N SER A 23 5.68 22.19 -27.27
CA SER A 23 4.72 22.13 -26.17
C SER A 23 5.23 21.11 -25.15
N SER A 24 5.74 21.61 -24.03
CA SER A 24 6.25 20.81 -22.93
C SER A 24 5.09 20.15 -22.17
N ARG A 25 4.60 19.04 -22.71
CA ARG A 25 3.78 18.08 -21.93
C ARG A 25 4.70 17.49 -20.87
N ALA A 26 4.37 17.72 -19.61
CA ALA A 26 5.08 17.13 -18.49
C ALA A 26 4.79 15.62 -18.46
N THR A 27 5.66 14.83 -19.08
CA THR A 27 5.78 13.41 -18.78
C THR A 27 6.03 13.25 -17.27
N PRO A 28 5.53 12.18 -16.61
CA PRO A 28 5.95 11.88 -15.24
C PRO A 28 7.47 11.86 -15.28
N ASN A 29 8.09 12.75 -14.49
CA ASN A 29 9.52 12.97 -14.59
C ASN A 29 10.20 11.59 -14.43
N PRO A 30 10.83 11.02 -15.48
CA PRO A 30 11.47 9.70 -15.37
C PRO A 30 12.62 9.72 -14.33
N ASP A 31 12.97 10.92 -13.87
CA ASP A 31 13.94 11.23 -12.84
C ASP A 31 13.32 11.41 -11.44
N ALA A 32 12.00 11.18 -11.27
CA ALA A 32 11.35 11.18 -9.96
C ALA A 32 11.76 9.95 -9.14
N PHE A 33 12.24 10.19 -7.92
CA PHE A 33 12.67 9.16 -6.99
C PHE A 33 11.51 8.55 -6.21
N SER A 34 11.59 7.24 -5.98
CA SER A 34 10.67 6.49 -5.13
C SER A 34 11.46 5.57 -4.19
N PRO A 35 11.04 5.40 -2.92
CA PRO A 35 11.67 4.44 -2.02
C PRO A 35 11.67 3.02 -2.61
N VAL A 36 12.72 2.25 -2.32
CA VAL A 36 12.86 0.86 -2.80
C VAL A 36 12.48 -0.10 -1.68
N PHE A 37 11.49 -0.96 -1.95
CA PHE A 37 11.05 -1.98 -0.99
C PHE A 37 12.18 -2.98 -0.69
N GLY A 38 12.38 -3.32 0.59
CA GLY A 38 13.46 -4.20 1.04
C GLY A 38 14.83 -3.51 1.21
N HIS A 39 14.97 -2.25 0.78
CA HIS A 39 16.22 -1.49 0.84
C HIS A 39 16.02 -0.17 1.61
N PRO A 40 16.06 -0.19 2.95
CA PRO A 40 15.84 1.01 3.77
C PRO A 40 16.92 2.06 3.50
N GLY A 41 16.52 3.34 3.40
CA GLY A 41 17.42 4.44 3.04
C GLY A 41 17.85 4.49 1.57
N VAL A 42 17.19 3.72 0.68
CA VAL A 42 17.46 3.71 -0.76
C VAL A 42 16.25 4.23 -1.54
N VAL A 43 16.51 5.12 -2.49
CA VAL A 43 15.54 5.60 -3.47
C VAL A 43 15.98 5.23 -4.88
N SER A 44 15.02 5.07 -5.79
CA SER A 44 15.31 4.80 -7.19
C SER A 44 14.29 5.46 -8.11
N SER A 45 14.78 5.98 -9.24
CA SER A 45 13.97 6.50 -10.33
C SER A 45 13.59 5.38 -11.30
N GLN A 46 12.60 5.61 -12.16
CA GLN A 46 12.21 4.60 -13.15
C GLN A 46 13.39 4.23 -14.07
N ARG A 47 14.25 5.21 -14.41
CA ARG A 47 15.47 4.96 -15.19
C ARG A 47 16.46 4.08 -14.47
N LEU A 48 16.72 4.32 -13.18
CA LEU A 48 17.65 3.51 -12.39
C LEU A 48 17.12 2.08 -12.15
N LYS A 49 15.81 1.92 -11.94
CA LYS A 49 15.18 0.60 -11.77
C LYS A 49 15.35 -0.31 -12.99
N LEU A 50 15.41 0.25 -14.21
CA LEU A 50 15.70 -0.54 -15.42
C LEU A 50 17.08 -1.22 -15.40
N PHE A 51 17.99 -0.75 -14.55
CA PHE A 51 19.33 -1.30 -14.38
C PHE A 51 19.51 -1.98 -13.01
N PHE A 52 18.43 -2.19 -12.26
CA PHE A 52 18.49 -2.67 -10.87
C PHE A 52 19.35 -1.78 -9.96
N LEU A 53 19.35 -0.47 -10.22
CA LEU A 53 20.10 0.51 -9.44
C LEU A 53 19.21 1.34 -8.51
N GLY A 54 19.78 1.78 -7.41
CA GLY A 54 19.23 2.78 -6.49
C GLY A 54 20.31 3.72 -5.99
N ILE A 55 19.91 4.77 -5.29
CA ILE A 55 20.77 5.79 -4.68
C ILE A 55 20.41 5.89 -3.20
N THR A 56 21.42 5.93 -2.32
CA THR A 56 21.20 6.11 -0.88
C THR A 56 20.81 7.56 -0.57
N THR A 57 19.80 7.76 0.28
CA THR A 57 19.21 9.10 0.53
C THR A 57 20.12 10.06 1.28
N GLU A 58 21.11 9.56 2.03
CA GLU A 58 21.95 10.39 2.89
C GLU A 58 23.30 10.76 2.27
N ARG A 59 23.75 10.01 1.25
CA ARG A 59 25.12 10.12 0.72
C ARG A 59 25.21 10.03 -0.80
N ASP A 60 24.08 9.91 -1.48
CA ASP A 60 23.99 9.79 -2.93
C ASP A 60 24.89 8.67 -3.52
N ILE A 61 25.03 7.57 -2.78
CA ILE A 61 25.88 6.43 -3.18
C ILE A 61 25.05 5.48 -4.04
N LEU A 62 25.62 5.05 -5.16
CA LEU A 62 25.00 4.05 -6.02
C LEU A 62 24.94 2.70 -5.32
N CYS A 63 23.81 1.99 -5.45
CA CYS A 63 23.67 0.63 -4.95
C CYS A 63 22.88 -0.26 -5.91
N CYS A 64 23.08 -1.57 -5.78
CA CYS A 64 22.27 -2.57 -6.44
C CYS A 64 21.04 -2.91 -5.59
N ILE A 65 19.87 -2.88 -6.22
CA ILE A 65 18.58 -3.22 -5.60
C ILE A 65 18.05 -4.61 -6.01
N ALA A 66 18.84 -5.38 -6.77
CA ALA A 66 18.55 -6.79 -7.06
C ALA A 66 19.23 -7.75 -6.08
N CYS A 67 20.23 -7.30 -5.32
CA CYS A 67 20.87 -8.11 -4.28
C CYS A 67 19.97 -8.20 -3.04
N ASP A 68 19.96 -9.35 -2.35
CA ASP A 68 19.18 -9.53 -1.10
C ASP A 68 19.52 -8.51 -0.01
N LYS A 69 20.78 -8.05 -0.01
CA LYS A 69 21.28 -6.96 0.84
C LYS A 69 21.71 -5.79 -0.04
N THR A 70 21.49 -4.57 0.43
CA THR A 70 21.93 -3.35 -0.27
C THR A 70 23.44 -3.40 -0.52
N MET A 71 23.82 -3.59 -1.78
CA MET A 71 25.22 -3.63 -2.19
C MET A 71 25.62 -2.28 -2.76
N LEU A 72 26.47 -1.55 -2.05
CA LEU A 72 27.03 -0.28 -2.55
C LEU A 72 28.01 -0.55 -3.70
N LEU A 73 27.97 0.30 -4.72
CA LEU A 73 28.74 0.12 -5.96
C LEU A 73 29.47 1.42 -6.31
N PRO A 74 30.79 1.38 -6.57
CA PRO A 74 31.43 2.42 -7.38
C PRO A 74 30.78 2.45 -8.77
N ILE A 75 30.61 3.64 -9.36
CA ILE A 75 30.05 3.77 -10.73
C ILE A 75 30.86 2.94 -11.74
N SER A 76 32.18 2.84 -11.56
CA SER A 76 33.08 2.04 -12.41
C SER A 76 32.78 0.53 -12.38
N MET A 77 32.24 0.01 -11.27
CA MET A 77 31.94 -1.42 -11.09
C MET A 77 30.48 -1.76 -11.38
N ALA A 78 29.59 -0.76 -11.48
CA ALA A 78 28.17 -0.99 -11.61
C ALA A 78 27.80 -1.84 -12.83
N HIS A 79 28.45 -1.60 -13.98
CA HIS A 79 28.19 -2.36 -15.21
C HIS A 79 28.53 -3.85 -15.07
N GLU A 80 29.72 -4.15 -14.57
CA GLU A 80 30.18 -5.53 -14.35
C GLU A 80 29.29 -6.24 -13.32
N HIS A 81 28.93 -5.56 -12.23
CA HIS A 81 28.03 -6.13 -11.22
C HIS A 81 26.63 -6.44 -11.78
N ILE A 82 26.02 -5.52 -12.54
CA ILE A 82 24.69 -5.75 -13.14
C ILE A 82 24.72 -6.94 -14.09
N GLN A 83 25.83 -7.18 -14.79
CA GLN A 83 25.99 -8.37 -15.64
C GLN A 83 25.97 -9.68 -14.85
N THR A 84 26.21 -9.68 -13.54
CA THR A 84 26.09 -10.89 -12.70
C THR A 84 24.63 -11.28 -12.45
N HIS A 85 23.68 -10.34 -12.54
CA HIS A 85 22.23 -10.58 -12.48
C HIS A 85 21.64 -11.08 -13.82
N ALA A 86 22.49 -11.70 -14.66
CA ALA A 86 22.27 -12.00 -16.08
C ALA A 86 21.00 -12.78 -16.44
N ALA A 87 20.43 -13.58 -15.53
CA ALA A 87 19.21 -14.34 -15.82
C ALA A 87 18.01 -13.41 -16.13
N GLU A 88 17.98 -12.20 -15.55
CA GLU A 88 16.96 -11.18 -15.81
C GLU A 88 17.46 -10.09 -16.78
N ALA A 89 18.78 -9.81 -16.79
CA ALA A 89 19.38 -8.74 -17.59
C ALA A 89 19.63 -9.10 -19.08
N GLN A 90 19.55 -10.37 -19.48
CA GLN A 90 19.77 -10.79 -20.89
C GLN A 90 18.83 -10.12 -21.91
N ARG A 91 17.70 -9.57 -21.47
CA ARG A 91 16.76 -8.82 -22.33
C ARG A 91 17.25 -7.43 -22.71
N TYR A 92 18.25 -6.89 -22.03
CA TYR A 92 18.72 -5.53 -22.25
C TYR A 92 20.26 -5.46 -22.27
N ARG A 93 20.85 -5.42 -23.49
CA ARG A 93 22.28 -5.13 -23.65
C ARG A 93 22.53 -3.65 -23.36
N PHE A 94 23.09 -3.35 -22.20
CA PHE A 94 23.44 -1.99 -21.80
C PHE A 94 24.95 -1.72 -21.93
N SER A 95 25.31 -0.52 -22.37
CA SER A 95 26.72 -0.08 -22.41
C SER A 95 27.14 0.55 -21.07
N PRO A 96 28.41 0.41 -20.63
CA PRO A 96 28.93 1.08 -19.45
C PRO A 96 28.73 2.61 -19.49
N ARG A 97 28.83 3.18 -20.71
CA ARG A 97 28.61 4.61 -20.96
C ARG A 97 27.21 5.06 -20.55
N ARG A 98 26.18 4.25 -20.83
CA ARG A 98 24.78 4.59 -20.50
C ARG A 98 24.55 4.65 -18.98
N ILE A 99 25.18 3.76 -18.21
CA ILE A 99 25.08 3.80 -16.74
C ILE A 99 25.75 5.07 -16.21
N ARG A 100 26.95 5.40 -16.69
CA ARG A 100 27.65 6.64 -16.32
C ARG A 100 26.83 7.89 -16.66
N ASP A 101 26.23 7.93 -17.85
CA ASP A 101 25.39 9.05 -18.31
C ASP A 101 24.09 9.20 -17.50
N ILE A 102 23.60 8.12 -16.87
CA ILE A 102 22.45 8.16 -15.96
C ILE A 102 22.90 8.62 -14.59
N CYS A 103 23.98 8.06 -14.03
CA CYS A 103 24.49 8.45 -12.72
C CYS A 103 24.93 9.92 -12.66
N SER A 104 25.52 10.45 -13.73
CA SER A 104 25.93 11.86 -13.80
C SER A 104 24.75 12.84 -13.73
N ARG A 105 23.53 12.42 -14.10
CA ARG A 105 22.31 13.24 -13.98
C ARG A 105 21.80 13.36 -12.56
N TYR A 106 22.16 12.44 -11.68
CA TYR A 106 21.66 12.36 -10.31
C TYR A 106 22.70 12.74 -9.25
N ALA A 107 23.83 13.35 -9.66
CA ALA A 107 24.93 13.73 -8.77
C ALA A 107 25.43 12.59 -7.87
N VAL A 108 25.39 11.36 -8.38
CA VAL A 108 25.86 10.15 -7.67
C VAL A 108 27.34 10.30 -7.34
N TYR A 109 27.74 9.91 -6.13
CA TYR A 109 29.13 9.86 -5.73
C TYR A 109 29.96 8.98 -6.69
N ASP A 110 30.96 9.57 -7.35
CA ASP A 110 31.76 8.94 -8.40
C ASP A 110 33.14 8.45 -7.95
N GLY A 111 33.53 8.77 -6.71
CA GLY A 111 34.76 8.30 -6.08
C GLY A 111 34.74 6.83 -5.68
N LEU A 112 35.87 6.33 -5.18
CA LEU A 112 35.92 5.00 -4.60
C LEU A 112 35.19 4.99 -3.25
N LEU A 113 34.50 3.89 -2.93
CA LEU A 113 33.82 3.77 -1.63
C LEU A 113 34.78 3.89 -0.43
N THR A 114 36.06 3.59 -0.63
CA THR A 114 37.13 3.80 0.35
C THR A 114 37.44 5.27 0.61
N ASP A 115 37.11 6.15 -0.33
CA ASP A 115 37.42 7.58 -0.24
C ASP A 115 36.29 8.38 0.44
N ILE A 116 35.15 7.72 0.72
CA ILE A 116 34.04 8.33 1.46
C ILE A 116 34.53 8.71 2.87
N PRO A 117 34.38 9.99 3.29
CA PRO A 117 34.79 10.43 4.61
C PRO A 117 34.06 9.64 5.71
N LYS A 118 34.82 9.07 6.64
CA LYS A 118 34.24 8.46 7.83
C LYS A 118 33.66 9.54 8.74
N PRO A 119 32.56 9.26 9.45
CA PRO A 119 32.19 10.04 10.61
C PRO A 119 33.36 10.15 11.58
N THR A 120 33.65 11.37 12.05
CA THR A 120 34.72 11.64 13.04
C THR A 120 34.30 11.26 14.46
N SER A 121 32.99 11.17 14.71
CA SER A 121 32.37 10.75 15.96
C SER A 121 31.50 9.51 15.77
N CYS A 122 31.06 8.91 16.88
CA CYS A 122 30.06 7.85 16.85
C CYS A 122 28.73 8.41 16.33
N VAL A 123 28.11 7.72 15.37
CA VAL A 123 26.84 8.14 14.74
C VAL A 123 25.77 7.06 14.91
N ALA A 124 24.51 7.42 14.61
CA ALA A 124 23.45 6.43 14.46
C ALA A 124 23.77 5.50 13.26
N PRO A 125 23.35 4.22 13.29
CA PRO A 125 23.53 3.31 12.16
C PRO A 125 22.82 3.83 10.91
N PHE A 126 23.55 3.87 9.79
CA PHE A 126 22.96 4.13 8.48
C PHE A 126 22.02 2.98 8.10
N PRO A 127 20.76 3.26 7.73
CA PRO A 127 19.76 2.21 7.50
C PRO A 127 20.12 1.29 6.32
N PHE A 128 20.87 1.80 5.34
CA PHE A 128 21.27 1.05 4.14
C PHE A 128 22.56 0.22 4.32
N LEU A 129 23.19 0.22 5.50
CA LEU A 129 24.43 -0.52 5.78
C LEU A 129 24.21 -1.62 6.83
N GLU A 130 24.91 -2.75 6.65
CA GLU A 130 24.91 -3.82 7.63
C GLU A 130 25.75 -3.44 8.86
N THR A 131 25.19 -3.66 10.05
CA THR A 131 25.88 -3.43 11.32
C THR A 131 26.60 -4.70 11.76
N HIS A 132 27.88 -4.58 12.09
CA HIS A 132 28.71 -5.69 12.56
C HIS A 132 29.24 -5.44 13.97
N LYS A 133 29.43 -6.51 14.73
CA LYS A 133 30.20 -6.47 15.98
C LYS A 133 31.69 -6.43 15.67
N ALA A 134 32.43 -5.58 16.38
CA ALA A 134 33.88 -5.45 16.27
C ALA A 134 34.50 -5.12 17.63
N PHE A 135 35.82 -5.16 17.68
CA PHE A 135 36.63 -4.78 18.83
C PHE A 135 37.31 -3.44 18.55
N HIS A 136 37.28 -2.52 19.51
CA HIS A 136 37.95 -1.23 19.50
C HIS A 136 39.14 -1.26 20.46
N CYS A 137 40.33 -0.89 19.97
CA CYS A 137 41.53 -0.76 20.80
C CYS A 137 41.54 0.59 21.52
N LEU A 138 41.43 0.58 22.85
CA LEU A 138 41.40 1.81 23.64
C LEU A 138 42.78 2.47 23.74
N VAL A 139 43.86 1.70 23.64
CA VAL A 139 45.24 2.23 23.69
C VAL A 139 45.54 3.10 22.48
N CYS A 140 45.16 2.65 21.27
CA CYS A 140 45.29 3.46 20.05
C CYS A 140 44.36 4.69 20.04
N HIS A 141 43.26 4.66 20.81
CA HIS A 141 42.35 5.79 20.91
C HIS A 141 42.89 6.88 21.86
N GLU A 142 43.59 6.47 22.92
CA GLU A 142 44.21 7.37 23.92
C GLU A 142 45.52 8.01 23.42
N ASP A 143 46.16 7.47 22.38
CA ASP A 143 47.41 7.99 21.83
C ASP A 143 47.21 9.32 21.09
N THR A 144 47.65 10.42 21.71
CA THR A 144 47.48 11.79 21.21
C THR A 144 48.35 12.09 19.99
N ASP A 145 49.43 11.35 19.76
CA ASP A 145 50.38 11.61 18.67
C ASP A 145 49.90 11.05 17.32
N SER A 146 48.93 10.12 17.35
CA SER A 146 48.23 9.66 16.15
C SER A 146 46.84 9.14 16.52
N PRO A 147 45.76 9.93 16.38
CA PRO A 147 44.39 9.53 16.73
C PRO A 147 43.82 8.55 15.70
N ARG A 148 44.50 7.43 15.49
CA ARG A 148 44.08 6.34 14.61
C ARG A 148 43.38 5.30 15.47
N THR A 149 42.06 5.40 15.54
CA THR A 149 41.22 4.34 16.10
C THR A 149 41.46 3.03 15.34
N TYR A 150 41.96 2.01 16.03
CA TYR A 150 42.10 0.66 15.48
C TYR A 150 40.87 -0.17 15.80
N LEU A 151 40.24 -0.70 14.75
CA LEU A 151 39.05 -1.56 14.81
C LEU A 151 39.38 -2.92 14.20
N ALA A 152 38.86 -3.99 14.80
CA ALA A 152 38.98 -5.34 14.26
C ALA A 152 37.69 -6.13 14.45
N ARG A 153 37.14 -6.67 13.35
CA ARG A 153 35.91 -7.50 13.38
C ARG A 153 36.11 -8.87 14.03
N LYS A 154 37.35 -9.36 14.10
CA LYS A 154 37.70 -10.67 14.67
C LYS A 154 38.64 -10.49 15.87
N SER A 155 38.38 -11.24 16.94
CA SER A 155 39.20 -11.24 18.17
C SER A 155 40.66 -11.62 17.89
N GLU A 156 40.91 -12.55 16.97
CA GLU A 156 42.27 -12.95 16.58
C GLU A 156 43.06 -11.80 15.95
N THR A 157 42.42 -11.03 15.06
CA THR A 157 43.04 -9.85 14.44
C THR A 157 43.37 -8.80 15.49
N MET A 158 42.49 -8.58 16.47
CA MET A 158 42.75 -7.68 17.61
C MET A 158 43.92 -8.17 18.47
N ARG A 159 43.99 -9.48 18.77
CA ARG A 159 45.10 -10.08 19.52
C ARG A 159 46.44 -9.90 18.80
N ASN A 160 46.44 -10.08 17.48
CA ASN A 160 47.63 -9.88 16.64
C ASN A 160 48.06 -8.41 16.63
N HIS A 161 47.10 -7.48 16.61
CA HIS A 161 47.38 -6.04 16.73
C HIS A 161 48.05 -5.70 18.07
N PHE A 162 47.50 -6.12 19.21
CA PHE A 162 48.13 -5.91 20.52
C PHE A 162 49.54 -6.49 20.59
N THR A 163 49.74 -7.70 20.06
CA THR A 163 51.06 -8.36 20.07
C THR A 163 52.09 -7.59 19.24
N LYS A 164 51.67 -6.99 18.12
CA LYS A 164 52.58 -6.26 17.22
C LYS A 164 52.87 -4.84 17.68
N HIS A 165 51.83 -4.11 18.10
CA HIS A 165 51.87 -2.65 18.29
C HIS A 165 51.85 -2.21 19.76
N HIS A 166 51.39 -3.05 20.69
CA HIS A 166 51.33 -2.75 22.13
C HIS A 166 52.12 -3.79 22.93
N ARG A 167 53.40 -3.93 22.58
CA ARG A 167 54.32 -4.88 23.22
C ARG A 167 54.46 -4.54 24.70
N GLY A 168 54.33 -5.54 25.56
CA GLY A 168 54.46 -5.39 27.03
C GLY A 168 53.15 -5.51 27.80
N LEU A 169 51.99 -5.37 27.15
CA LEU A 169 50.70 -5.61 27.81
C LEU A 169 50.48 -7.11 28.08
N THR A 170 50.10 -7.46 29.31
CA THR A 170 49.67 -8.80 29.71
C THR A 170 48.32 -9.17 29.07
N ALA A 171 47.92 -10.44 29.14
CA ALA A 171 46.64 -10.89 28.58
C ALA A 171 45.44 -10.20 29.25
N ASP A 172 45.49 -10.01 30.57
CA ASP A 172 44.44 -9.37 31.35
C ASP A 172 44.32 -7.88 31.03
N GLU A 173 45.46 -7.18 30.90
CA GLU A 173 45.48 -5.78 30.48
C GLU A 173 44.92 -5.61 29.06
N ARG A 174 45.20 -6.53 28.14
CA ARG A 174 44.62 -6.51 26.79
C ARG A 174 43.10 -6.66 26.81
N ALA A 175 42.57 -7.52 27.68
CA ALA A 175 41.12 -7.72 27.81
C ALA A 175 40.42 -6.45 28.32
N ILE A 176 41.06 -5.72 29.24
CA ILE A 176 40.55 -4.45 29.78
C ILE A 176 40.65 -3.32 28.75
N ARG A 177 41.69 -3.32 27.92
CA ARG A 177 41.99 -2.26 26.94
C ARG A 177 41.36 -2.46 25.56
N GLN A 178 40.41 -3.37 25.43
CA GLN A 178 39.56 -3.52 24.25
C GLN A 178 38.10 -3.41 24.63
N ARG A 179 37.27 -2.84 23.74
CA ARG A 179 35.82 -2.73 23.92
C ARG A 179 35.10 -3.33 22.72
N GLU A 180 34.08 -4.15 22.96
CA GLU A 180 33.17 -4.57 21.89
C GLU A 180 32.30 -3.38 21.48
N VAL A 181 32.22 -3.12 20.18
CA VAL A 181 31.48 -1.99 19.59
C VAL A 181 30.73 -2.46 18.36
N CYS A 182 29.71 -1.70 17.95
CA CYS A 182 29.07 -1.86 16.65
C CYS A 182 29.77 -0.98 15.62
N VAL A 183 30.00 -1.52 14.43
CA VAL A 183 30.62 -0.81 13.30
C VAL A 183 29.85 -1.00 12.02
N GLN A 184 29.95 -0.02 11.13
CA GLN A 184 29.52 -0.10 9.73
C GLN A 184 30.68 0.29 8.82
N SER A 185 30.59 -0.08 7.53
CA SER A 185 31.56 0.31 6.50
C SER A 185 30.85 0.58 5.19
N PHE A 186 31.32 1.59 4.45
CA PHE A 186 30.89 1.83 3.08
C PHE A 186 31.53 0.87 2.08
N SER A 187 32.61 0.18 2.45
CA SER A 187 33.31 -0.78 1.60
C SER A 187 32.85 -2.22 1.87
N HIS A 188 33.05 -3.10 0.87
CA HIS A 188 32.78 -4.54 1.02
C HIS A 188 33.60 -5.15 2.19
N PRO A 189 33.06 -6.12 2.95
CA PRO A 189 33.77 -6.78 4.04
C PRO A 189 35.09 -7.45 3.65
N ASP A 190 35.21 -7.88 2.38
CA ASP A 190 36.40 -8.54 1.85
C ASP A 190 37.50 -7.56 1.39
N ASP A 191 37.24 -6.25 1.42
CA ASP A 191 38.25 -5.27 1.09
C ASP A 191 39.32 -5.22 2.20
N LYS A 192 40.59 -5.42 1.80
CA LYS A 192 41.74 -5.34 2.71
C LYS A 192 41.85 -3.95 3.35
N ASN A 193 41.32 -2.92 2.69
CA ASN A 193 41.28 -1.54 3.17
C ASN A 193 39.91 -1.15 3.72
N HIS A 194 39.17 -2.09 4.32
CA HIS A 194 37.89 -1.78 4.92
C HIS A 194 37.99 -0.65 5.95
N ARG A 195 37.06 0.29 5.82
CA ARG A 195 37.07 1.56 6.54
C ARG A 195 35.91 1.59 7.54
N ASP A 196 36.00 0.70 8.53
CA ASP A 196 35.02 0.63 9.62
C ASP A 196 34.97 1.95 10.42
N PHE A 197 33.77 2.33 10.84
CA PHE A 197 33.50 3.42 11.77
C PHE A 197 32.48 2.98 12.83
N ILE A 198 32.56 3.54 14.04
CA ILE A 198 31.73 3.13 15.18
C ILE A 198 30.33 3.73 15.06
N VAL A 199 29.32 2.90 15.31
CA VAL A 199 27.91 3.30 15.38
C VAL A 199 27.30 2.92 16.72
N LEU A 200 26.32 3.70 17.17
CA LEU A 200 25.56 3.48 18.42
C LEU A 200 24.10 3.16 18.08
N PRO A 201 23.68 1.88 18.14
CA PRO A 201 22.31 1.48 17.82
C PRO A 201 21.24 2.22 18.63
N GLU A 202 21.57 2.66 19.84
CA GLU A 202 20.69 3.39 20.74
C GLU A 202 20.27 4.76 20.18
N LEU A 203 21.13 5.37 19.35
CA LEU A 203 20.83 6.67 18.71
C LEU A 203 19.79 6.57 17.59
N ALA A 204 19.52 5.38 17.05
CA ALA A 204 18.47 5.19 16.04
C ALA A 204 17.05 5.27 16.62
N LEU A 205 16.90 5.22 17.95
CA LEU A 205 15.61 5.20 18.65
C LEU A 205 15.12 6.56 19.12
N LEU A 206 15.95 7.61 19.02
CA LEU A 206 15.57 8.97 19.40
C LEU A 206 15.05 9.71 18.16
N PRO A 207 13.76 10.05 18.08
CA PRO A 207 13.30 10.99 17.08
C PRO A 207 14.00 12.32 17.37
N GLU A 208 14.65 12.92 16.38
CA GLU A 208 15.20 14.28 16.45
C GLU A 208 14.12 15.24 16.97
N GLN A 209 14.19 15.56 18.26
CA GLN A 209 13.50 16.70 18.84
C GLN A 209 14.55 17.78 19.01
N ASP A 210 14.45 18.83 18.19
CA ASP A 210 15.04 20.14 18.45
C ASP A 210 14.50 20.63 19.79
N GLU A 211 15.25 20.40 20.87
CA GLU A 211 15.04 21.05 22.16
C GLU A 211 15.98 22.23 22.28
N SER A 212 15.49 23.40 21.87
CA SER A 212 16.01 24.67 22.35
C SER A 212 14.85 25.62 22.60
N GLU A 213 14.80 26.12 23.84
CA GLU A 213 14.00 27.26 24.33
C GLU A 213 12.51 27.01 24.62
N LEU A 214 12.20 26.63 25.88
CA LEU A 214 11.01 27.14 26.59
C LEU A 214 11.09 26.84 28.09
N HIS A 215 11.90 27.61 28.80
CA HIS A 215 11.78 27.75 30.25
C HIS A 215 11.02 29.03 30.57
N GLY A 216 9.83 28.91 31.18
CA GLY A 216 9.24 29.99 31.99
C GLY A 216 7.76 30.33 31.79
N ALA A 217 7.05 29.78 30.81
CA ALA A 217 5.61 30.07 30.68
C ALA A 217 4.78 29.23 31.67
N SER A 218 3.79 29.84 32.34
CA SER A 218 2.86 29.04 33.16
C SER A 218 1.94 28.21 32.25
N PRO A 219 1.44 27.04 32.69
CA PRO A 219 0.51 26.22 31.90
C PRO A 219 -0.73 26.98 31.41
N LYS A 220 -1.11 28.04 32.12
CA LYS A 220 -2.22 28.93 31.77
C LYS A 220 -1.85 29.89 30.64
N ASP A 221 -0.66 30.48 30.66
CA ASP A 221 -0.18 31.39 29.60
C ASP A 221 0.07 30.62 28.29
N MET A 222 0.57 29.38 28.40
CA MET A 222 0.70 28.47 27.25
C MET A 222 -0.67 28.11 26.66
N TYR A 223 -1.68 27.89 27.50
CA TYR A 223 -3.04 27.57 27.08
C TYR A 223 -3.74 28.77 26.42
N GLU A 224 -3.56 29.97 26.97
CA GLU A 224 -4.18 31.20 26.46
C GLU A 224 -3.55 31.65 25.13
N ALA A 225 -2.22 31.65 25.02
CA ALA A 225 -1.52 31.91 23.76
C ALA A 225 -1.86 30.87 22.66
N PHE A 226 -2.06 29.61 23.05
CA PHE A 226 -2.51 28.54 22.17
C PHE A 226 -3.97 28.71 21.71
N VAL A 227 -4.84 29.29 22.54
CA VAL A 227 -6.24 29.58 22.16
C VAL A 227 -6.32 30.79 21.23
N GLU A 228 -5.52 31.84 21.47
CA GLU A 228 -5.49 33.05 20.66
C GLU A 228 -4.88 32.82 19.27
N SER A 229 -3.84 31.99 19.16
CA SER A 229 -3.21 31.63 17.88
C SER A 229 -4.02 30.68 16.99
N TYR A 230 -5.09 30.08 17.54
CA TYR A 230 -5.91 29.06 16.86
C TYR A 230 -7.41 29.37 16.81
N ARG A 231 -7.81 30.63 17.04
CA ARG A 231 -9.11 31.06 16.49
C ARG A 231 -9.02 30.88 14.97
N PRO A 232 -9.98 30.18 14.33
CA PRO A 232 -9.99 30.10 12.88
C PRO A 232 -10.13 31.53 12.37
N SER A 233 -9.10 32.06 11.73
CA SER A 233 -9.29 33.21 10.86
C SER A 233 -10.23 32.73 9.74
N ASP A 234 -11.24 33.54 9.43
CA ASP A 234 -12.01 33.42 8.19
C ASP A 234 -11.05 33.64 7.01
N VAL A 235 -10.23 32.64 6.70
CA VAL A 235 -9.36 32.65 5.53
C VAL A 235 -10.13 31.95 4.43
N GLY A 236 -10.46 32.70 3.38
CA GLY A 236 -10.98 32.15 2.15
C GLY A 236 -10.12 30.98 1.70
N PHE A 237 -10.77 29.89 1.28
CA PHE A 237 -10.13 28.72 0.70
C PHE A 237 -9.24 29.16 -0.48
N GLU A 238 -7.92 29.22 -0.27
CA GLU A 238 -6.98 29.11 -1.38
C GLU A 238 -6.80 27.62 -1.70
N GLU A 239 -7.10 27.27 -2.95
CA GLU A 239 -7.11 25.91 -3.48
C GLU A 239 -5.71 25.24 -3.38
N GLY A 240 -5.69 24.03 -2.81
CA GLY A 240 -5.04 22.88 -3.46
C GLY A 240 -3.51 22.78 -3.50
N THR A 241 -2.79 23.15 -2.44
CA THR A 241 -1.31 22.92 -2.37
C THR A 241 -0.85 21.90 -1.33
N SER A 242 -1.73 21.34 -0.49
CA SER A 242 -1.29 20.37 0.52
C SER A 242 -1.20 18.96 -0.04
N LEU A 243 -0.08 18.28 0.21
CA LEU A 243 0.09 16.82 0.08
C LEU A 243 -0.97 16.03 0.89
N LYS A 244 -1.67 16.69 1.82
CA LYS A 244 -2.79 16.13 2.58
C LYS A 244 -4.09 16.03 1.78
N ASP A 245 -4.23 16.76 0.66
CA ASP A 245 -5.46 16.82 -0.14
C ASP A 245 -5.45 15.86 -1.34
N THR A 246 -4.29 15.26 -1.64
CA THR A 246 -4.14 14.26 -2.70
C THR A 246 -3.86 12.88 -2.12
N GLN A 247 -4.69 11.90 -2.49
CA GLN A 247 -4.49 10.51 -2.08
C GLN A 247 -3.10 10.03 -2.51
N PRO A 248 -2.28 9.43 -1.62
CA PRO A 248 -0.89 9.08 -1.93
C PRO A 248 -0.72 8.27 -3.21
N PHE A 249 -1.63 7.32 -3.48
CA PHE A 249 -1.55 6.52 -4.70
C PHE A 249 -1.74 7.34 -5.98
N VAL A 250 -2.59 8.38 -5.96
CA VAL A 250 -2.81 9.31 -7.09
C VAL A 250 -1.57 10.16 -7.33
N HIS A 251 -0.86 10.53 -6.26
CA HIS A 251 0.42 11.22 -6.36
C HIS A 251 1.50 10.29 -6.96
N PHE A 252 1.67 9.08 -6.40
CA PHE A 252 2.70 8.13 -6.84
C PHE A 252 2.47 7.56 -8.24
N SER A 253 1.22 7.44 -8.67
CA SER A 253 0.88 7.05 -10.05
C SER A 253 0.99 8.21 -11.04
N GLY A 254 1.25 9.44 -10.57
CA GLY A 254 1.44 10.63 -11.41
C GLY A 254 0.14 11.30 -11.87
N TRP A 255 -1.04 10.77 -11.50
CA TRP A 255 -2.34 11.35 -11.90
C TRP A 255 -2.54 12.77 -11.38
N ALA A 256 -2.10 13.05 -10.16
CA ALA A 256 -2.18 14.40 -9.59
C ALA A 256 -1.37 15.41 -10.42
N ALA A 257 -0.22 15.00 -10.95
CA ALA A 257 0.60 15.85 -11.83
C ALA A 257 -0.02 15.98 -13.22
N HIS A 258 -0.56 14.89 -13.77
CA HIS A 258 -1.19 14.86 -15.10
C HIS A 258 -2.36 15.83 -15.23
N ILE A 259 -3.21 15.94 -14.19
CA ILE A 259 -4.41 16.80 -14.25
C ILE A 259 -4.19 18.23 -13.73
N ARG A 260 -3.05 18.52 -13.09
CA ARG A 260 -2.83 19.78 -12.35
C ARG A 260 -3.09 21.06 -13.15
N LYS A 261 -2.84 21.02 -14.45
CA LYS A 261 -2.94 22.20 -15.35
C LYS A 261 -4.29 22.28 -16.09
N ILE A 262 -5.25 21.43 -15.74
CA ILE A 262 -6.52 21.31 -16.45
C ILE A 262 -7.64 21.50 -15.42
N ASP A 263 -8.63 22.31 -15.79
CA ASP A 263 -9.81 22.54 -14.94
C ASP A 263 -10.47 21.19 -14.57
N PRO A 264 -10.53 20.82 -13.28
CA PRO A 264 -11.20 19.60 -12.83
C PRO A 264 -12.66 19.51 -13.26
N ARG A 265 -13.37 20.63 -13.39
CA ARG A 265 -14.78 20.65 -13.83
C ARG A 265 -14.91 20.23 -15.29
N PHE A 266 -14.00 20.69 -16.15
CA PHE A 266 -13.90 20.23 -17.52
C PHE A 266 -13.66 18.71 -17.59
N LEU A 267 -12.67 18.21 -16.82
CA LEU A 267 -12.34 16.78 -16.77
C LEU A 267 -13.51 15.92 -16.25
N CYS A 268 -14.17 16.36 -15.17
CA CYS A 268 -15.38 15.72 -14.66
C CYS A 268 -16.50 15.73 -15.70
N GLY A 269 -16.63 16.81 -16.46
CA GLY A 269 -17.57 16.95 -17.57
C GLY A 269 -17.39 15.88 -18.65
N LEU A 270 -16.16 15.42 -18.89
CA LEU A 270 -15.88 14.36 -19.87
C LEU A 270 -16.46 13.00 -19.46
N VAL A 271 -16.45 12.67 -18.17
CA VAL A 271 -16.92 11.37 -17.63
C VAL A 271 -18.33 11.40 -17.04
N ARG A 272 -18.91 12.59 -16.83
CA ARG A 272 -20.28 12.77 -16.31
C ARG A 272 -21.32 12.24 -17.30
N ALA A 273 -22.47 11.83 -16.79
CA ALA A 273 -23.63 11.52 -17.62
C ALA A 273 -23.99 12.71 -18.55
N PRO A 274 -24.33 12.45 -19.82
CA PRO A 274 -24.74 13.51 -20.73
C PRO A 274 -26.06 14.14 -20.27
N GLU A 275 -26.21 15.44 -20.55
CA GLU A 275 -27.46 16.19 -20.26
C GLU A 275 -28.64 15.58 -21.02
N PRO A 276 -29.88 15.59 -20.50
CA PRO A 276 -31.03 14.86 -21.06
C PRO A 276 -31.30 15.08 -22.56
N ASP A 277 -30.99 16.26 -23.08
CA ASP A 277 -31.14 16.68 -24.48
C ASP A 277 -29.97 16.29 -25.40
N SER A 278 -28.85 15.84 -24.83
CA SER A 278 -27.66 15.44 -25.58
C SER A 278 -27.88 14.17 -26.40
N ASP A 279 -27.35 14.16 -27.62
CA ASP A 279 -27.36 13.00 -28.52
C ASP A 279 -26.59 11.78 -27.96
N LEU A 280 -25.66 12.02 -27.02
CA LEU A 280 -24.87 11.01 -26.33
C LEU A 280 -25.69 10.16 -25.34
N ASN A 281 -26.85 10.62 -24.86
CA ASN A 281 -27.73 9.81 -24.00
C ASN A 281 -28.15 8.51 -24.65
N ARG A 282 -28.25 8.50 -25.97
CA ARG A 282 -28.56 7.30 -26.72
C ARG A 282 -27.52 6.21 -26.50
N LEU A 283 -26.23 6.55 -26.50
CA LEU A 283 -25.17 5.57 -26.20
C LEU A 283 -25.31 5.05 -24.78
N LEU A 284 -25.51 5.95 -23.81
CA LEU A 284 -25.66 5.57 -22.41
C LEU A 284 -26.85 4.62 -22.19
N ALA A 285 -28.03 4.97 -22.69
CA ALA A 285 -29.23 4.13 -22.57
C ALA A 285 -29.05 2.78 -23.26
N THR A 286 -28.51 2.79 -24.48
CA THR A 286 -28.26 1.55 -25.24
C THR A 286 -27.28 0.62 -24.51
N ALA A 287 -26.21 1.18 -23.90
CA ALA A 287 -25.23 0.41 -23.14
C ALA A 287 -25.88 -0.27 -21.92
N LYS A 288 -26.72 0.46 -21.17
CA LYS A 288 -27.45 -0.08 -20.01
C LYS A 288 -28.34 -1.26 -20.42
N ASP A 289 -29.11 -1.10 -21.50
CA ASP A 289 -30.02 -2.13 -22.00
C ASP A 289 -29.27 -3.38 -22.50
N LEU A 290 -28.19 -3.18 -23.26
CA LEU A 290 -27.35 -4.29 -23.74
C LEU A 290 -26.70 -5.01 -22.56
N PHE A 291 -26.08 -4.27 -21.64
CA PHE A 291 -25.44 -4.84 -20.47
C PHE A 291 -26.40 -5.72 -19.66
N ALA A 292 -27.63 -5.25 -19.42
CA ALA A 292 -28.64 -6.01 -18.69
C ALA A 292 -29.00 -7.33 -19.40
N ARG A 293 -29.16 -7.32 -20.73
CA ARG A 293 -29.39 -8.55 -21.52
C ARG A 293 -28.19 -9.47 -21.51
N ASP A 294 -26.99 -8.90 -21.49
CA ASP A 294 -25.74 -9.64 -21.49
C ASP A 294 -25.46 -10.32 -20.15
N GLN A 295 -25.97 -9.79 -19.04
CA GLN A 295 -25.96 -10.49 -17.75
C GLN A 295 -26.77 -11.80 -17.78
N LEU A 296 -27.90 -11.82 -18.48
CA LEU A 296 -28.69 -13.06 -18.67
C LEU A 296 -27.90 -14.07 -19.50
N THR A 297 -27.25 -13.62 -20.57
CA THR A 297 -26.37 -14.48 -21.36
C THR A 297 -25.22 -15.03 -20.51
N LEU A 298 -24.57 -14.18 -19.72
CA LEU A 298 -23.42 -14.56 -18.91
C LEU A 298 -23.83 -15.60 -17.86
N LYS A 299 -25.04 -15.50 -17.31
CA LYS A 299 -25.60 -16.50 -16.38
C LYS A 299 -25.67 -17.89 -17.00
N ASP A 300 -26.05 -17.98 -18.28
CA ASP A 300 -26.20 -19.25 -19.02
C ASP A 300 -24.88 -19.75 -19.64
N ALA A 301 -23.81 -18.96 -19.55
CA ALA A 301 -22.52 -19.34 -20.10
C ALA A 301 -21.85 -20.47 -19.29
N HIS A 302 -21.29 -21.45 -20.01
CA HIS A 302 -20.56 -22.56 -19.39
C HIS A 302 -19.45 -22.05 -18.46
N GLU A 303 -19.31 -22.67 -17.29
CA GLU A 303 -18.40 -22.23 -16.23
C GLU A 303 -16.95 -22.08 -16.69
N PHE A 304 -16.47 -23.03 -17.51
CA PHE A 304 -15.14 -22.95 -18.12
C PHE A 304 -14.86 -21.60 -18.82
N TYR A 305 -15.83 -21.04 -19.55
CA TYR A 305 -15.67 -19.73 -20.18
C TYR A 305 -15.59 -18.60 -19.15
N ARG A 306 -16.40 -18.70 -18.10
CA ARG A 306 -16.45 -17.72 -17.02
C ARG A 306 -15.18 -17.76 -16.17
N LEU A 307 -14.56 -18.92 -16.00
CA LEU A 307 -13.23 -19.06 -15.39
C LEU A 307 -12.16 -18.41 -16.26
N ALA A 308 -12.13 -18.68 -17.56
CA ALA A 308 -11.13 -18.08 -18.45
C ALA A 308 -11.10 -16.54 -18.43
N LEU A 309 -12.26 -15.89 -18.28
CA LEU A 309 -12.36 -14.43 -18.17
C LEU A 309 -11.75 -13.89 -16.87
N MET A 310 -11.56 -14.74 -15.86
CA MET A 310 -10.99 -14.39 -14.55
C MET A 310 -9.49 -14.68 -14.47
N ASP A 311 -8.90 -15.35 -15.46
CA ASP A 311 -7.47 -15.64 -15.49
C ASP A 311 -6.69 -14.36 -15.84
N GLU A 312 -6.00 -13.81 -14.84
CA GLU A 312 -5.18 -12.60 -14.95
C GLU A 312 -3.71 -12.91 -15.25
N GLY A 313 -3.38 -14.17 -15.57
CA GLY A 313 -2.03 -14.65 -15.80
C GLY A 313 -1.27 -15.01 -14.52
N ASN A 314 -1.95 -15.17 -13.39
CA ASN A 314 -1.35 -15.53 -12.10
C ASN A 314 -1.57 -16.99 -11.69
N GLY A 315 -2.14 -17.80 -12.58
CA GLY A 315 -2.56 -19.17 -12.30
C GLY A 315 -4.06 -19.37 -12.54
N PRO A 316 -4.56 -20.61 -12.43
CA PRO A 316 -5.97 -20.90 -12.67
C PRO A 316 -6.84 -20.14 -11.65
N PRO A 317 -7.86 -19.40 -12.10
CA PRO A 317 -8.72 -18.64 -11.20
C PRO A 317 -9.59 -19.58 -10.36
N GLU A 318 -9.77 -19.24 -9.08
CA GLU A 318 -10.57 -20.06 -8.14
C GLU A 318 -12.08 -19.92 -8.37
N LYS A 319 -12.54 -18.77 -8.89
CA LYS A 319 -13.96 -18.44 -9.00
C LYS A 319 -14.28 -17.97 -10.41
N PRO A 320 -15.35 -18.48 -11.04
CA PRO A 320 -15.79 -18.01 -12.36
C PRO A 320 -16.33 -16.58 -12.28
N LEU A 321 -16.27 -15.85 -13.39
CA LEU A 321 -16.99 -14.59 -13.56
C LEU A 321 -18.49 -14.86 -13.35
N ARG A 322 -19.08 -14.27 -12.31
CA ARG A 322 -20.51 -14.42 -12.01
C ARG A 322 -21.30 -13.29 -12.65
N ALA A 323 -22.50 -13.61 -13.16
CA ALA A 323 -23.48 -12.59 -13.50
C ALA A 323 -23.88 -11.82 -12.23
N LEU A 324 -24.11 -10.52 -12.36
CA LEU A 324 -24.56 -9.68 -11.26
C LEU A 324 -26.00 -10.06 -10.89
N GLN A 325 -26.27 -10.22 -9.59
CA GLN A 325 -27.59 -10.65 -9.11
C GLN A 325 -28.52 -9.48 -8.77
N ALA A 326 -27.99 -8.39 -8.22
CA ALA A 326 -28.77 -7.22 -7.84
C ALA A 326 -29.00 -6.29 -9.05
N ASN A 327 -30.26 -5.89 -9.27
CA ASN A 327 -30.64 -4.98 -10.36
C ASN A 327 -29.86 -3.65 -10.30
N GLU A 328 -29.62 -3.12 -9.09
CA GLU A 328 -28.83 -1.90 -8.88
C GLU A 328 -27.38 -2.07 -9.37
N SER A 329 -26.78 -3.24 -9.14
CA SER A 329 -25.44 -3.54 -9.66
C SER A 329 -25.45 -3.66 -11.18
N VAL A 330 -26.44 -4.33 -11.77
CA VAL A 330 -26.59 -4.43 -13.23
C VAL A 330 -26.70 -3.03 -13.85
N GLU A 331 -27.55 -2.18 -13.28
CA GLU A 331 -27.75 -0.81 -13.74
C GLU A 331 -26.48 0.02 -13.61
N SER A 332 -25.81 -0.04 -12.45
CA SER A 332 -24.59 0.70 -12.18
C SER A 332 -23.46 0.31 -13.15
N TYR A 333 -23.25 -0.99 -13.39
CA TYR A 333 -22.19 -1.46 -14.29
C TYR A 333 -22.52 -1.17 -15.76
N GLY A 334 -23.78 -1.30 -16.16
CA GLY A 334 -24.25 -0.88 -17.48
C GLY A 334 -24.08 0.63 -17.70
N ARG A 335 -24.32 1.44 -16.66
CA ARG A 335 -24.05 2.88 -16.68
C ARG A 335 -22.56 3.15 -16.87
N THR A 336 -21.67 2.46 -16.16
CA THR A 336 -20.22 2.61 -16.32
C THR A 336 -19.75 2.28 -17.73
N TRP A 337 -20.29 1.23 -18.36
CA TRP A 337 -19.99 0.91 -19.77
C TRP A 337 -20.45 2.01 -20.73
N GLY A 338 -21.66 2.53 -20.53
CA GLY A 338 -22.20 3.63 -21.33
C GLY A 338 -21.43 4.93 -21.16
N LEU A 339 -21.04 5.27 -19.92
CA LEU A 339 -20.23 6.46 -19.64
C LEU A 339 -18.84 6.35 -20.25
N PHE A 340 -18.23 5.16 -20.27
CA PHE A 340 -16.99 4.93 -21.00
C PHE A 340 -17.14 5.20 -22.50
N ALA A 341 -18.19 4.67 -23.13
CA ALA A 341 -18.45 4.92 -24.55
C ALA A 341 -18.69 6.42 -24.84
N VAL A 342 -19.46 7.10 -23.99
CA VAL A 342 -19.70 8.54 -24.06
C VAL A 342 -18.39 9.32 -23.92
N PHE A 343 -17.54 8.95 -22.96
CA PHE A 343 -16.23 9.55 -22.75
C PHE A 343 -15.34 9.44 -23.99
N CYS A 344 -15.24 8.24 -24.58
CA CYS A 344 -14.45 8.04 -25.79
C CYS A 344 -14.97 8.87 -26.98
N VAL A 345 -16.29 8.99 -27.15
CA VAL A 345 -16.87 9.83 -28.23
C VAL A 345 -16.63 11.32 -27.95
N ARG A 346 -16.66 11.77 -26.69
CA ARG A 346 -16.30 13.16 -26.34
C ARG A 346 -14.84 13.46 -26.68
N LEU A 347 -13.91 12.59 -26.29
CA LEU A 347 -12.49 12.73 -26.63
C LEU A 347 -12.27 12.74 -28.16
N PHE A 348 -12.97 11.87 -28.88
CA PHE A 348 -12.94 11.85 -30.35
C PHE A 348 -13.43 13.16 -30.97
N ARG A 349 -14.54 13.72 -30.45
CA ARG A 349 -15.06 15.02 -30.90
C ARG A 349 -14.09 16.16 -30.64
N LEU A 350 -13.43 16.18 -29.47
CA LEU A 350 -12.37 17.15 -29.16
C LEU A 350 -11.22 17.03 -30.17
N GLN A 351 -10.75 15.81 -30.44
CA GLN A 351 -9.68 15.58 -31.42
C GLN A 351 -10.09 16.02 -32.83
N LYS A 352 -11.34 15.73 -33.28
CA LYS A 352 -11.86 16.20 -34.58
C LYS A 352 -11.96 17.72 -34.66
N ALA A 353 -12.21 18.39 -33.54
CA ALA A 353 -12.22 19.84 -33.43
C ALA A 353 -10.81 20.45 -33.29
N ASN A 354 -9.75 19.61 -33.32
CA ASN A 354 -8.38 20.00 -33.03
C ASN A 354 -8.19 20.64 -31.65
N ASP A 355 -9.05 20.28 -30.68
CA ASP A 355 -8.94 20.72 -29.30
C ASP A 355 -7.91 19.87 -28.56
N GLN A 356 -6.80 20.51 -28.16
CA GLN A 356 -5.68 19.88 -27.48
C GLN A 356 -5.78 19.94 -25.95
N THR A 357 -6.89 20.45 -25.39
CA THR A 357 -7.08 20.61 -23.93
C THR A 357 -6.90 19.28 -23.20
N TYR A 358 -7.34 18.16 -23.79
CA TYR A 358 -7.16 16.83 -23.20
C TYR A 358 -7.01 15.71 -24.23
N GLY A 359 -5.91 15.77 -25.00
CA GLY A 359 -5.64 14.81 -26.09
C GLY A 359 -5.27 13.40 -25.61
N VAL A 360 -5.77 12.38 -26.32
CA VAL A 360 -5.39 10.96 -26.22
C VAL A 360 -4.89 10.45 -27.57
N ARG A 361 -4.18 9.32 -27.58
CA ARG A 361 -3.76 8.66 -28.82
C ARG A 361 -4.71 7.50 -29.12
N PHE A 362 -5.55 7.66 -30.14
CA PHE A 362 -6.34 6.55 -30.68
C PHE A 362 -5.59 5.86 -31.83
N THR A 363 -5.70 4.54 -31.90
CA THR A 363 -5.29 3.77 -33.08
C THR A 363 -6.26 4.03 -34.24
N HIS A 364 -5.84 3.69 -35.47
CA HIS A 364 -6.70 3.83 -36.65
C HIS A 364 -8.02 3.05 -36.50
N GLN A 365 -7.95 1.84 -35.94
CA GLN A 365 -9.11 0.99 -35.72
C GLN A 365 -10.05 1.57 -34.64
N GLN A 366 -9.49 2.17 -33.57
CA GLN A 366 -10.28 2.89 -32.56
C GLN A 366 -10.99 4.10 -33.17
N LEU A 367 -10.30 4.91 -33.98
CA LEU A 367 -10.89 6.07 -34.66
C LEU A 367 -12.08 5.65 -35.53
N LYS A 368 -11.93 4.58 -36.33
CA LYS A 368 -13.03 4.04 -37.15
C LYS A 368 -14.24 3.62 -36.31
N CYS A 369 -14.02 2.97 -35.18
CA CYS A 369 -15.10 2.58 -34.27
C CYS A 369 -15.77 3.80 -33.61
N LEU A 370 -15.01 4.85 -33.30
CA LEU A 370 -15.54 6.09 -32.72
C LEU A 370 -16.33 6.92 -33.74
N GLU A 371 -15.95 6.88 -35.01
CA GLU A 371 -16.76 7.45 -36.10
C GLU A 371 -18.12 6.76 -36.22
N MET A 372 -18.13 5.42 -36.15
CA MET A 372 -19.37 4.64 -36.11
C MET A 372 -20.22 4.98 -34.87
N ALA A 373 -19.60 5.19 -33.72
CA ALA A 373 -20.29 5.59 -32.48
C ALA A 373 -20.89 6.99 -32.58
N ASP A 374 -20.16 7.96 -33.13
CA ASP A 374 -20.62 9.33 -33.34
C ASP A 374 -21.77 9.38 -34.35
N ALA A 375 -21.67 8.63 -35.46
CA ALA A 375 -22.75 8.47 -36.44
C ALA A 375 -24.02 7.86 -35.82
N TYR A 376 -23.86 6.88 -34.92
CA TYR A 376 -24.96 6.26 -34.18
C TYR A 376 -25.70 7.26 -33.27
N CYS A 377 -24.96 8.16 -32.60
CA CYS A 377 -25.53 9.24 -31.78
C CYS A 377 -26.38 10.19 -32.64
N ARG A 378 -25.84 10.63 -33.77
CA ARG A 378 -26.46 11.61 -34.69
C ARG A 378 -27.61 11.07 -35.55
N ARG A 379 -27.96 9.79 -35.40
CA ARG A 379 -29.04 9.11 -36.14
C ARG A 379 -28.84 9.06 -37.67
N LEU A 380 -27.60 8.96 -38.15
CA LEU A 380 -27.35 8.88 -39.59
C LEU A 380 -28.00 7.63 -40.22
N PRO A 381 -28.41 7.67 -41.50
CA PRO A 381 -29.10 6.55 -42.18
C PRO A 381 -28.32 5.24 -42.12
N ASP A 382 -27.00 5.30 -42.29
CA ASP A 382 -26.09 4.15 -42.34
C ASP A 382 -25.57 3.70 -40.96
N ARG A 383 -26.30 3.98 -39.89
CA ARG A 383 -25.84 3.67 -38.53
C ARG A 383 -25.73 2.16 -38.29
N PRO A 384 -24.69 1.69 -37.56
CA PRO A 384 -24.57 0.30 -37.17
C PRO A 384 -25.68 -0.12 -36.20
N ARG A 385 -25.93 -1.43 -36.11
CA ARG A 385 -26.76 -1.99 -35.03
C ARG A 385 -26.06 -1.77 -33.69
N ALA A 386 -26.81 -1.44 -32.64
CA ALA A 386 -26.31 -1.21 -31.28
C ALA A 386 -25.34 -2.28 -30.79
N ILE A 387 -25.73 -3.56 -30.91
CA ILE A 387 -24.89 -4.69 -30.47
C ILE A 387 -23.58 -4.78 -31.26
N GLN A 388 -23.61 -4.48 -32.56
CA GLN A 388 -22.42 -4.46 -33.40
C GLN A 388 -21.49 -3.32 -32.95
N LEU A 389 -22.04 -2.12 -32.74
CA LEU A 389 -21.27 -0.98 -32.29
C LEU A 389 -20.54 -1.26 -30.96
N PHE A 390 -21.25 -1.73 -29.93
CA PHE A 390 -20.65 -1.95 -28.61
C PHE A 390 -19.65 -3.12 -28.58
N THR A 391 -19.85 -4.15 -29.42
CA THR A 391 -18.88 -5.24 -29.56
C THR A 391 -17.62 -4.79 -30.29
N GLU A 392 -17.73 -4.01 -31.38
CA GLU A 392 -16.56 -3.44 -32.06
C GLU A 392 -15.82 -2.41 -31.19
N LEU A 393 -16.56 -1.59 -30.42
CA LEU A 393 -15.96 -0.64 -29.48
C LEU A 393 -15.19 -1.39 -28.37
N SER A 394 -15.78 -2.44 -27.79
CA SER A 394 -15.10 -3.24 -26.76
C SER A 394 -13.86 -3.95 -27.30
N ARG A 395 -13.94 -4.50 -28.53
CA ARG A 395 -12.78 -5.08 -29.21
C ARG A 395 -11.69 -4.04 -29.44
N SER A 396 -11.99 -2.96 -30.16
CA SER A 396 -10.98 -1.97 -30.57
C SER A 396 -10.31 -1.26 -29.38
N MET A 397 -11.02 -1.10 -28.27
CA MET A 397 -10.50 -0.47 -27.06
C MET A 397 -9.67 -1.41 -26.20
N TRP A 398 -9.99 -2.70 -26.12
CA TRP A 398 -9.41 -3.59 -25.10
C TRP A 398 -8.71 -4.83 -25.65
N PHE A 399 -8.88 -5.17 -26.93
CA PHE A 399 -8.25 -6.32 -27.56
C PHE A 399 -7.04 -5.90 -28.40
N PRO A 400 -5.84 -6.45 -28.16
CA PRO A 400 -4.67 -6.17 -28.99
C PRO A 400 -4.81 -6.87 -30.34
N GLU A 401 -4.71 -6.14 -31.46
CA GLU A 401 -4.67 -6.76 -32.79
C GLU A 401 -3.32 -7.42 -33.08
N ASP A 402 -2.25 -6.89 -32.49
CA ASP A 402 -0.87 -7.37 -32.51
C ASP A 402 -0.14 -6.94 -31.22
N ASP A 403 1.13 -7.34 -31.09
CA ASP A 403 1.95 -7.04 -29.90
C ASP A 403 2.29 -5.55 -29.75
N THR A 404 2.15 -4.74 -30.81
CA THR A 404 2.52 -3.32 -30.82
C THR A 404 1.31 -2.38 -30.66
N TYR A 405 0.09 -2.92 -30.74
CA TYR A 405 -1.17 -2.18 -30.75
C TYR A 405 -1.33 -1.20 -29.57
N PHE A 406 -0.79 -1.55 -28.40
CA PHE A 406 -0.85 -0.75 -27.17
C PHE A 406 0.51 -0.19 -26.73
N GLU A 407 1.49 -0.08 -27.62
CA GLU A 407 2.82 0.51 -27.31
C GLU A 407 2.71 1.91 -26.68
N HIS A 408 1.73 2.70 -27.10
CA HIS A 408 1.48 4.03 -26.55
C HIS A 408 1.24 4.02 -25.03
N ILE A 409 0.75 2.92 -24.45
CA ILE A 409 0.55 2.76 -23.01
C ILE A 409 1.90 2.56 -22.29
N ALA A 410 2.85 1.87 -22.94
CA ALA A 410 4.20 1.71 -22.40
C ALA A 410 5.01 3.02 -22.48
N GLU A 411 4.81 3.80 -23.55
CA GLU A 411 5.40 5.13 -23.71
C GLU A 411 4.88 6.10 -22.64
N ASP A 412 3.55 6.13 -22.50
CA ASP A 412 2.85 6.98 -21.54
C ASP A 412 1.47 6.39 -21.25
N HIS A 413 1.33 5.77 -20.08
CA HIS A 413 0.07 5.17 -19.66
C HIS A 413 -1.09 6.17 -19.58
N PHE A 414 -0.82 7.48 -19.48
CA PHE A 414 -1.85 8.50 -19.57
C PHE A 414 -2.43 8.62 -20.98
N ASN A 415 -1.86 8.02 -22.04
CA ASN A 415 -2.43 8.12 -23.38
C ASN A 415 -3.59 7.16 -23.65
N ASP A 416 -3.84 6.18 -22.77
CA ASP A 416 -4.96 5.25 -22.92
C ASP A 416 -6.30 5.86 -22.43
N PRO A 417 -7.35 5.86 -23.27
CA PRO A 417 -8.66 6.35 -22.87
C PRO A 417 -9.29 5.53 -21.74
N THR A 418 -8.97 4.24 -21.61
CA THR A 418 -9.61 3.37 -20.59
C THR A 418 -9.16 3.74 -19.18
N ILE A 419 -7.85 3.87 -18.95
CA ILE A 419 -7.32 4.26 -17.64
C ILE A 419 -7.68 5.71 -17.29
N ARG A 420 -7.71 6.63 -18.29
CA ARG A 420 -8.23 7.99 -18.10
C ARG A 420 -9.66 7.99 -17.60
N PHE A 421 -10.53 7.24 -18.27
CA PHE A 421 -11.92 7.11 -17.82
C PHE A 421 -11.97 6.58 -16.38
N GLY A 422 -11.24 5.51 -16.07
CA GLY A 422 -11.19 4.93 -14.73
C GLY A 422 -10.78 5.94 -13.66
N MET A 423 -9.71 6.69 -13.90
CA MET A 423 -9.19 7.65 -12.91
C MET A 423 -10.01 8.93 -12.84
N LEU A 424 -10.45 9.49 -13.97
CA LEU A 424 -11.34 10.66 -13.96
C LEU A 424 -12.73 10.35 -13.39
N SER A 425 -13.21 9.11 -13.47
CA SER A 425 -14.45 8.71 -12.78
C SER A 425 -14.34 8.80 -11.25
N CYS A 426 -13.12 8.87 -10.73
CA CYS A 426 -12.81 9.05 -9.31
C CYS A 426 -12.47 10.51 -8.95
N LEU A 427 -12.38 11.42 -9.94
CA LEU A 427 -12.11 12.83 -9.74
C LEU A 427 -13.38 13.57 -9.32
N ARG A 428 -13.24 14.51 -8.38
CA ARG A 428 -14.31 15.41 -7.92
C ARG A 428 -14.17 16.80 -8.55
N PRO A 429 -15.26 17.58 -8.60
CA PRO A 429 -15.24 18.92 -9.20
C PRO A 429 -14.28 19.92 -8.55
N ASP A 430 -13.82 19.64 -7.33
CA ASP A 430 -12.83 20.44 -6.57
C ASP A 430 -11.37 20.03 -6.86
N GLY A 431 -11.14 19.08 -7.78
CA GLY A 431 -9.80 18.58 -8.12
C GLY A 431 -9.29 17.45 -7.22
N THR A 432 -10.02 17.10 -6.16
CA THR A 432 -9.65 15.98 -5.29
C THR A 432 -10.13 14.65 -5.86
N PHE A 433 -9.50 13.54 -5.44
CA PHE A 433 -9.95 12.20 -5.81
C PHE A 433 -10.73 11.56 -4.66
N ASP A 434 -11.63 10.64 -5.01
CA ASP A 434 -12.29 9.78 -4.06
C ASP A 434 -11.30 9.00 -3.17
N SER A 435 -11.78 8.52 -2.02
CA SER A 435 -10.96 7.69 -1.13
C SER A 435 -10.44 6.44 -1.88
N PRO A 436 -9.29 5.84 -1.47
CA PRO A 436 -8.72 4.70 -2.16
C PRO A 436 -9.70 3.52 -2.26
N ARG A 437 -10.53 3.32 -1.23
CA ARG A 437 -11.61 2.31 -1.22
C ARG A 437 -12.64 2.55 -2.33
N ASN A 438 -13.10 3.79 -2.48
CA ASN A 438 -14.08 4.16 -3.51
C ASN A 438 -13.46 4.11 -4.92
N CYS A 439 -12.21 4.53 -5.05
CA CYS A 439 -11.44 4.39 -6.29
C CYS A 439 -11.32 2.92 -6.69
N ALA A 440 -10.92 2.05 -5.76
CA ALA A 440 -10.80 0.62 -5.99
C ALA A 440 -12.13 0.02 -6.46
N HIS A 441 -13.25 0.38 -5.83
CA HIS A 441 -14.58 -0.08 -6.24
C HIS A 441 -14.94 0.32 -7.67
N LYS A 442 -14.75 1.60 -8.04
CA LYS A 442 -15.02 2.10 -9.41
C LYS A 442 -14.12 1.44 -10.46
N LEU A 443 -12.84 1.22 -10.13
CA LEU A 443 -11.89 0.56 -11.04
C LEU A 443 -12.18 -0.95 -11.16
N VAL A 444 -12.64 -1.63 -10.10
CA VAL A 444 -13.12 -3.03 -10.16
C VAL A 444 -14.36 -3.15 -11.04
N GLN A 445 -15.26 -2.17 -10.96
CA GLN A 445 -16.43 -2.10 -11.84
C GLN A 445 -16.00 -1.97 -13.31
N LEU A 446 -15.07 -1.07 -13.63
CA LEU A 446 -14.52 -0.94 -14.99
C LEU A 446 -13.86 -2.23 -15.46
N LYS A 447 -13.06 -2.87 -14.61
CA LYS A 447 -12.43 -4.18 -14.88
C LYS A 447 -13.45 -5.26 -15.24
N TYR A 448 -14.58 -5.31 -14.54
CA TYR A 448 -15.67 -6.23 -14.85
C TYR A 448 -16.32 -5.91 -16.20
N VAL A 449 -16.57 -4.63 -16.48
CA VAL A 449 -17.12 -4.16 -17.76
C VAL A 449 -16.23 -4.58 -18.94
N ILE A 450 -14.90 -4.46 -18.80
CA ILE A 450 -13.93 -4.90 -19.83
C ILE A 450 -14.13 -6.40 -20.13
N ARG A 451 -14.19 -7.23 -19.08
CA ARG A 451 -14.40 -8.69 -19.23
C ARG A 451 -15.70 -9.03 -19.95
N VAL A 452 -16.80 -8.37 -19.58
CA VAL A 452 -18.10 -8.60 -20.22
C VAL A 452 -18.08 -8.14 -21.68
N GLY A 453 -17.54 -6.96 -21.98
CA GLY A 453 -17.46 -6.46 -23.36
C GLY A 453 -16.63 -7.39 -24.28
N LEU A 454 -15.49 -7.87 -23.79
CA LEU A 454 -14.65 -8.82 -24.54
C LEU A 454 -15.31 -10.20 -24.70
N PHE A 455 -16.00 -10.69 -23.66
CA PHE A 455 -16.79 -11.92 -23.75
C PHE A 455 -17.86 -11.84 -24.84
N LEU A 456 -18.56 -10.71 -24.92
CA LEU A 456 -19.62 -10.50 -25.91
C LEU A 456 -19.09 -10.42 -27.32
N TRP A 457 -17.99 -9.69 -27.52
CA TRP A 457 -17.30 -9.65 -28.80
C TRP A 457 -16.93 -11.07 -29.25
N ALA A 458 -16.28 -11.84 -28.39
CA ALA A 458 -15.79 -13.16 -28.75
C ALA A 458 -16.93 -14.18 -28.97
N ARG A 459 -18.05 -14.06 -28.25
CA ARG A 459 -19.29 -14.80 -28.55
C ARG A 459 -19.82 -14.47 -29.93
N ARG A 460 -19.88 -13.19 -30.29
CA ARG A 460 -20.39 -12.75 -31.59
C ARG A 460 -19.52 -13.29 -32.74
N VAL A 461 -18.20 -13.24 -32.61
CA VAL A 461 -17.27 -13.84 -33.58
C VAL A 461 -17.57 -15.33 -33.76
N ARG A 462 -17.79 -16.06 -32.65
CA ARG A 462 -18.17 -17.49 -32.71
C ARG A 462 -19.49 -17.70 -33.45
N GLU A 463 -20.51 -16.89 -33.21
CA GLU A 463 -21.81 -17.00 -33.87
C GLU A 463 -21.72 -16.69 -35.38
N GLU A 464 -20.96 -15.66 -35.77
CA GLU A 464 -20.71 -15.32 -37.17
C GLU A 464 -19.95 -16.44 -37.88
N MET A 465 -18.93 -17.01 -37.24
CA MET A 465 -18.19 -18.15 -37.79
C MET A 465 -19.03 -19.43 -37.92
N LYS A 466 -19.95 -19.67 -36.98
CA LYS A 466 -20.94 -20.76 -37.08
C LYS A 466 -21.84 -20.59 -38.31
N LYS A 467 -22.32 -19.38 -38.57
CA LYS A 467 -23.14 -19.07 -39.77
C LYS A 467 -22.38 -19.31 -41.07
N CYS A 468 -21.07 -19.04 -41.08
CA CYS A 468 -20.20 -19.27 -42.24
C CYS A 468 -19.71 -20.74 -42.39
N GLY A 469 -20.26 -21.70 -41.64
CA GLY A 469 -19.86 -23.11 -41.72
C GLY A 469 -18.47 -23.44 -41.13
N ARG A 470 -17.76 -22.46 -40.57
CA ARG A 470 -16.45 -22.61 -39.91
C ARG A 470 -16.56 -22.97 -38.42
N GLY A 471 -17.74 -23.39 -37.96
CA GLY A 471 -18.03 -23.60 -36.54
C GLY A 471 -17.26 -24.75 -35.87
N LYS A 472 -16.70 -25.71 -36.62
CA LYS A 472 -16.01 -26.89 -36.07
C LYS A 472 -14.65 -26.58 -35.45
N THR A 473 -14.02 -25.45 -35.76
CA THR A 473 -12.68 -25.05 -35.26
C THR A 473 -12.71 -24.27 -33.95
N TYR A 474 -13.87 -23.92 -33.41
CA TYR A 474 -14.00 -23.03 -32.25
C TYR A 474 -14.32 -23.82 -30.98
N THR A 475 -13.26 -24.37 -30.37
CA THR A 475 -13.29 -25.02 -29.07
C THR A 475 -13.34 -24.00 -27.93
N PRO A 476 -13.73 -24.39 -26.72
CA PRO A 476 -13.57 -23.53 -25.55
C PRO A 476 -12.15 -22.99 -25.38
N GLN A 477 -11.15 -23.82 -25.69
CA GLN A 477 -9.73 -23.44 -25.66
C GLN A 477 -9.40 -22.29 -26.61
N TRP A 478 -10.01 -22.25 -27.80
CA TRP A 478 -9.81 -21.13 -28.73
C TRP A 478 -10.23 -19.80 -28.08
N LEU A 479 -11.36 -19.78 -27.37
CA LEU A 479 -11.84 -18.56 -26.71
C LEU A 479 -10.85 -18.07 -25.66
N ILE A 480 -10.34 -19.00 -24.85
CA ILE A 480 -9.32 -18.71 -23.82
C ILE A 480 -8.08 -18.13 -24.49
N ASN A 481 -7.52 -18.83 -25.46
CA ASN A 481 -6.30 -18.42 -26.13
C ASN A 481 -6.47 -17.07 -26.85
N THR A 482 -7.68 -16.79 -27.36
CA THR A 482 -7.99 -15.52 -27.99
C THR A 482 -8.04 -14.41 -26.95
N LEU A 483 -8.76 -14.58 -25.84
CA LEU A 483 -8.97 -13.51 -24.85
C LEU A 483 -7.80 -13.29 -23.89
N ALA A 484 -6.97 -14.31 -23.66
CA ALA A 484 -5.87 -14.26 -22.69
C ALA A 484 -4.90 -13.08 -22.87
N PRO A 485 -4.45 -12.71 -24.08
CA PRO A 485 -3.60 -11.54 -24.29
C PRO A 485 -4.23 -10.22 -23.82
N ALA A 486 -5.57 -10.11 -23.90
CA ALA A 486 -6.30 -8.91 -23.50
C ALA A 486 -6.62 -8.87 -22.00
N LEU A 487 -6.64 -10.01 -21.31
CA LEU A 487 -7.09 -10.15 -19.92
C LEU A 487 -5.96 -10.51 -18.93
N THR A 488 -4.70 -10.43 -19.35
CA THR A 488 -3.54 -10.72 -18.49
C THR A 488 -2.93 -9.45 -17.89
N ARG A 489 -2.39 -9.55 -16.66
CA ARG A 489 -1.57 -8.49 -16.04
C ARG A 489 -0.16 -8.40 -16.64
N ARG A 490 0.27 -9.42 -17.37
CA ARG A 490 1.65 -9.55 -17.88
C ARG A 490 1.88 -8.84 -19.22
N ALA A 491 0.84 -8.30 -19.83
CA ALA A 491 0.91 -7.60 -21.11
C ALA A 491 0.68 -6.10 -20.93
N VAL A 492 1.15 -5.30 -21.88
CA VAL A 492 0.85 -3.86 -21.96
C VAL A 492 -0.53 -3.70 -22.58
N THR A 493 -1.57 -3.71 -21.75
CA THR A 493 -2.96 -3.55 -22.19
C THR A 493 -3.73 -2.62 -21.25
N PRO A 494 -4.83 -2.02 -21.72
CA PRO A 494 -5.73 -1.24 -20.85
C PRO A 494 -6.20 -2.03 -19.62
N PHE A 495 -6.47 -3.33 -19.79
CA PHE A 495 -6.87 -4.20 -18.68
C PHE A 495 -5.76 -4.34 -17.62
N ALA A 496 -4.51 -4.52 -18.03
CA ALA A 496 -3.38 -4.61 -17.13
C ALA A 496 -3.18 -3.29 -16.35
N SER A 497 -3.29 -2.14 -17.03
CA SER A 497 -3.24 -0.81 -16.41
C SER A 497 -4.34 -0.61 -15.37
N VAL A 498 -5.59 -0.99 -15.68
CA VAL A 498 -6.70 -0.95 -14.72
C VAL A 498 -6.43 -1.90 -13.54
N CYS A 499 -5.92 -3.12 -13.77
CA CYS A 499 -5.57 -4.06 -12.70
C CYS A 499 -4.48 -3.51 -11.77
N SER A 500 -3.48 -2.82 -12.32
CA SER A 500 -2.43 -2.15 -11.56
C SER A 500 -3.04 -1.06 -10.68
N ALA A 501 -3.88 -0.18 -11.24
CA ALA A 501 -4.56 0.88 -10.49
C ALA A 501 -5.50 0.32 -9.40
N VAL A 502 -6.24 -0.76 -9.67
CA VAL A 502 -7.04 -1.48 -8.66
C VAL A 502 -6.17 -1.99 -7.52
N SER A 503 -5.04 -2.62 -7.85
CA SER A 503 -4.15 -3.22 -6.83
C SER A 503 -3.53 -2.13 -5.95
N GLN A 504 -3.10 -1.02 -6.55
CA GLN A 504 -2.61 0.15 -5.81
C GLN A 504 -3.71 0.75 -4.94
N ALA A 505 -4.88 1.08 -5.49
CA ALA A 505 -5.98 1.65 -4.73
C ALA A 505 -6.43 0.73 -3.58
N SER A 506 -6.42 -0.60 -3.78
CA SER A 506 -6.77 -1.58 -2.74
C SER A 506 -5.71 -1.67 -1.65
N LEU A 507 -4.42 -1.69 -2.03
CA LEU A 507 -3.31 -1.67 -1.07
C LEU A 507 -3.35 -0.41 -0.21
N TYR A 508 -3.61 0.75 -0.82
CA TYR A 508 -3.79 1.98 -0.06
C TYR A 508 -5.07 1.94 0.76
N ALA A 509 -6.18 1.38 0.26
CA ALA A 509 -7.41 1.26 1.04
C ALA A 509 -7.24 0.38 2.30
N SER A 510 -6.40 -0.66 2.24
CA SER A 510 -6.13 -1.55 3.38
C SER A 510 -5.10 -0.98 4.34
N THR A 511 -4.15 -0.17 3.87
CA THR A 511 -3.08 0.42 4.69
C THR A 511 -3.39 1.83 5.17
N SER A 512 -4.27 2.56 4.48
CA SER A 512 -4.78 3.83 4.96
C SER A 512 -5.74 3.54 6.10
N THR A 513 -5.38 3.91 7.33
CA THR A 513 -6.37 4.17 8.36
C THR A 513 -7.30 5.25 7.79
N ASN A 514 -8.46 4.86 7.26
CA ASN A 514 -9.51 5.81 6.98
C ASN A 514 -9.80 6.48 8.31
N VAL A 515 -9.36 7.72 8.45
CA VAL A 515 -9.80 8.53 9.58
C VAL A 515 -11.30 8.65 9.36
N PRO A 516 -12.15 8.18 10.29
CA PRO A 516 -13.58 8.25 10.11
C PRO A 516 -13.96 9.69 9.77
N ASN A 517 -14.96 9.87 8.91
CA ASN A 517 -15.47 11.21 8.63
C ASN A 517 -16.26 11.66 9.85
N VAL A 518 -15.57 12.34 10.76
CA VAL A 518 -16.08 12.79 12.05
C VAL A 518 -16.40 14.28 11.93
N THR A 519 -17.67 14.62 11.92
CA THR A 519 -18.14 16.01 11.93
C THR A 519 -18.90 16.27 13.21
N TRP A 520 -18.46 17.24 14.01
CA TRP A 520 -19.24 17.72 15.14
C TRP A 520 -20.40 18.57 14.61
N THR A 521 -21.61 18.20 14.98
CA THR A 521 -22.84 18.93 14.59
C THR A 521 -23.39 19.78 15.73
N SER A 522 -22.99 19.47 16.97
CA SER A 522 -23.21 20.28 18.17
C SER A 522 -22.17 19.91 19.23
N ASP A 523 -22.20 20.57 20.39
CA ASP A 523 -21.35 20.24 21.55
C ASP A 523 -21.60 18.82 22.11
N SER A 524 -22.78 18.24 21.86
CA SER A 524 -23.18 16.92 22.34
C SER A 524 -23.33 15.87 21.24
N ARG A 525 -23.17 16.23 19.97
CA ARG A 525 -23.52 15.36 18.83
C ARG A 525 -22.43 15.30 17.79
N VAL A 526 -21.98 14.08 17.50
CA VAL A 526 -20.99 13.79 16.48
C VAL A 526 -21.59 12.95 15.35
N VAL A 527 -21.28 13.27 14.10
CA VAL A 527 -21.62 12.44 12.94
C VAL A 527 -20.37 11.70 12.53
N VAL A 528 -20.40 10.37 12.59
CA VAL A 528 -19.31 9.47 12.22
C VAL A 528 -19.75 8.68 10.99
N ASP A 529 -19.11 8.93 9.85
CA ASP A 529 -19.44 8.28 8.58
C ASP A 529 -20.93 8.38 8.20
N GLY A 530 -21.56 9.51 8.54
CA GLY A 530 -22.98 9.77 8.28
C GLY A 530 -23.94 9.31 9.39
N HIS A 531 -23.45 8.58 10.40
CA HIS A 531 -24.24 8.18 11.56
C HIS A 531 -24.10 9.19 12.69
N ALA A 532 -25.22 9.77 13.12
CA ALA A 532 -25.23 10.66 14.27
C ALA A 532 -25.17 9.86 15.58
N VAL A 533 -24.29 10.28 16.48
CA VAL A 533 -24.09 9.72 17.82
C VAL A 533 -24.19 10.87 18.82
N GLU A 534 -25.10 10.75 19.79
CA GLU A 534 -25.16 11.63 20.94
C GLU A 534 -24.11 11.18 21.98
N VAL A 535 -23.18 12.08 22.30
CA VAL A 535 -22.06 11.82 23.22
C VAL A 535 -22.54 11.37 24.61
N PRO A 536 -23.60 11.95 25.22
CA PRO A 536 -24.10 11.47 26.51
C PRO A 536 -24.65 10.05 26.45
N GLU A 537 -25.35 9.69 25.37
CA GLU A 537 -25.88 8.33 25.18
C GLU A 537 -24.76 7.32 24.98
N PHE A 538 -23.74 7.71 24.21
CA PHE A 538 -22.55 6.90 24.02
C PHE A 538 -21.80 6.69 25.34
N GLN A 539 -21.57 7.75 26.12
CA GLN A 539 -20.93 7.65 27.44
C GLN A 539 -21.69 6.73 28.38
N LYS A 540 -23.02 6.83 28.38
CA LYS A 540 -23.89 5.95 29.16
C LYS A 540 -23.77 4.50 28.70
N ALA A 541 -23.84 4.24 27.39
CA ALA A 541 -23.70 2.89 26.83
C ALA A 541 -22.34 2.26 27.18
N VAL A 542 -21.27 3.04 27.16
CA VAL A 542 -19.93 2.59 27.59
C VAL A 542 -19.91 2.26 29.08
N ALA A 543 -20.46 3.13 29.93
CA ALA A 543 -20.54 2.90 31.36
C ALA A 543 -21.37 1.64 31.69
N ASP A 544 -22.52 1.48 31.03
CA ASP A 544 -23.40 0.31 31.17
C ASP A 544 -22.66 -0.98 30.78
N LEU A 545 -21.88 -0.95 29.69
CA LEU A 545 -21.10 -2.09 29.23
C LEU A 545 -19.93 -2.44 30.17
N ILE A 546 -19.25 -1.44 30.74
CA ILE A 546 -18.20 -1.67 31.76
C ILE A 546 -18.81 -2.36 32.98
N ASN A 547 -19.93 -1.82 33.48
CA ASN A 547 -20.64 -2.38 34.63
C ASN A 547 -21.14 -3.81 34.35
N GLU A 548 -21.65 -4.08 33.15
CA GLU A 548 -22.06 -5.43 32.75
C GLU A 548 -20.88 -6.41 32.73
N THR A 549 -19.73 -5.98 32.18
CA THR A 549 -18.52 -6.81 32.16
C THR A 549 -18.00 -7.10 33.56
N GLU A 550 -17.90 -6.09 34.41
CA GLU A 550 -17.45 -6.23 35.79
C GLU A 550 -18.35 -7.20 36.55
N LYS A 551 -19.68 -7.01 36.45
CA LYS A 551 -20.66 -7.91 37.05
C LYS A 551 -20.52 -9.34 36.52
N HIS A 552 -20.36 -9.52 35.21
CA HIS A 552 -20.20 -10.85 34.62
C HIS A 552 -18.92 -11.54 35.11
N ILE A 553 -17.81 -10.82 35.23
CA ILE A 553 -16.56 -11.35 35.78
C ILE A 553 -16.75 -11.74 37.25
N LEU A 554 -17.30 -10.86 38.08
CA LEU A 554 -17.49 -11.14 39.49
C LEU A 554 -18.45 -12.31 39.73
N ASP A 555 -19.63 -12.30 39.09
CA ASP A 555 -20.68 -13.27 39.36
C ASP A 555 -20.41 -14.63 38.70
N ASN A 556 -19.88 -14.65 37.47
CA ASN A 556 -19.80 -15.87 36.66
C ASN A 556 -18.37 -16.42 36.48
N VAL A 557 -17.34 -15.58 36.55
CA VAL A 557 -15.94 -16.02 36.43
C VAL A 557 -15.31 -16.23 37.80
N LEU A 558 -15.40 -15.25 38.69
CA LEU A 558 -14.89 -15.33 40.06
C LEU A 558 -15.88 -15.97 41.03
N LEU A 559 -17.11 -16.27 40.58
CA LEU A 559 -18.15 -16.94 41.36
C LEU A 559 -18.43 -16.23 42.71
N GLY A 560 -18.45 -14.90 42.68
CA GLY A 560 -18.66 -14.04 43.84
C GLY A 560 -17.47 -13.91 44.79
N VAL A 561 -16.31 -14.51 44.49
CA VAL A 561 -15.07 -14.22 45.20
C VAL A 561 -14.66 -12.80 44.86
N LYS A 562 -14.56 -11.94 45.88
CA LYS A 562 -14.11 -10.57 45.65
C LYS A 562 -12.61 -10.56 45.40
N PRO A 563 -12.10 -9.68 44.53
CA PRO A 563 -10.67 -9.60 44.25
C PRO A 563 -9.83 -9.43 45.53
N GLU A 564 -10.30 -8.63 46.49
CA GLU A 564 -9.58 -8.35 47.73
C GLU A 564 -9.39 -9.62 48.59
N ASP A 565 -10.36 -10.54 48.56
CA ASP A 565 -10.29 -11.82 49.28
C ASP A 565 -9.21 -12.74 48.69
N ALA A 566 -8.94 -12.60 47.39
CA ALA A 566 -7.95 -13.36 46.63
C ALA A 566 -6.54 -12.72 46.62
N ASP A 567 -6.28 -11.80 47.57
CA ASP A 567 -5.07 -10.96 47.62
C ASP A 567 -4.88 -10.07 46.36
N PHE A 568 -5.95 -9.81 45.60
CA PHE A 568 -5.98 -8.90 44.45
C PHE A 568 -6.35 -7.49 44.93
N ASP A 569 -5.43 -6.85 45.66
CA ASP A 569 -5.52 -5.44 46.09
C ASP A 569 -4.74 -4.54 45.12
N VAL A 570 -5.27 -4.37 43.91
CA VAL A 570 -4.66 -3.53 42.88
C VAL A 570 -5.15 -2.10 43.06
N LYS A 571 -4.30 -1.25 43.67
CA LYS A 571 -4.60 0.17 43.84
C LYS A 571 -4.17 0.97 42.62
N TYR A 572 -4.96 1.99 42.29
CA TYR A 572 -4.63 2.94 41.23
C TYR A 572 -3.31 3.64 41.57
N GLY A 573 -2.27 3.43 40.76
CA GLY A 573 -0.92 3.96 41.00
C GLY A 573 0.11 2.94 41.50
N GLU A 574 -0.27 1.68 41.78
CA GLU A 574 0.73 0.61 41.89
C GLU A 574 1.31 0.31 40.49
N GLU A 575 2.59 0.65 40.29
CA GLU A 575 3.28 0.42 39.02
C GLU A 575 3.58 -1.08 38.86
N TYR A 576 2.84 -1.74 37.96
CA TYR A 576 3.28 -3.02 37.42
C TYR A 576 4.45 -2.80 36.47
N LYS A 577 5.46 -3.64 36.58
CA LYS A 577 6.57 -3.63 35.64
C LYS A 577 6.15 -4.41 34.40
N ASP A 578 5.95 -3.69 33.31
CA ASP A 578 5.75 -4.26 31.98
C ASP A 578 6.89 -3.76 31.08
N ASP A 579 7.66 -4.68 30.52
CA ASP A 579 8.67 -4.37 29.52
C ASP A 579 8.03 -4.42 28.12
N TYR A 580 7.42 -3.30 27.73
CA TYR A 580 6.82 -3.12 26.41
C TYR A 580 7.80 -3.31 25.24
N SER A 581 9.12 -3.32 25.51
CA SER A 581 10.16 -3.54 24.51
C SER A 581 10.58 -5.01 24.37
N SER A 582 10.13 -5.87 25.29
CA SER A 582 10.48 -7.29 25.30
C SER A 582 9.85 -8.03 24.11
N THR A 583 10.72 -8.46 23.19
CA THR A 583 10.36 -9.37 22.08
C THR A 583 10.62 -10.83 22.42
N GLN A 584 10.95 -11.14 23.69
CA GLN A 584 11.26 -12.50 24.10
C GLN A 584 10.01 -13.40 23.94
N PRO A 585 10.13 -14.53 23.21
CA PRO A 585 9.03 -15.48 23.12
C PRO A 585 8.58 -15.91 24.51
N ARG A 586 7.26 -15.84 24.77
CA ARG A 586 6.60 -16.18 26.06
C ARG A 586 6.76 -15.16 27.19
N TYR A 587 7.35 -13.99 26.94
CA TYR A 587 7.25 -12.89 27.90
C TYR A 587 5.79 -12.49 28.11
N SER A 588 5.42 -12.28 29.37
CA SER A 588 4.16 -11.71 29.80
C SER A 588 4.39 -11.06 31.15
N PHE A 589 3.97 -9.81 31.33
CA PHE A 589 4.07 -9.12 32.62
C PHE A 589 3.35 -9.91 33.75
N ILE A 590 2.36 -10.75 33.41
CA ILE A 590 1.67 -11.65 34.34
C ILE A 590 2.64 -12.69 34.93
N ASN A 591 3.59 -13.17 34.12
CA ASN A 591 4.56 -14.18 34.53
C ASN A 591 5.87 -13.59 35.07
N ASP A 592 6.02 -12.26 35.02
CA ASP A 592 7.20 -11.55 35.51
C ASP A 592 7.28 -11.67 37.04
N SER A 593 8.40 -12.20 37.54
CA SER A 593 8.63 -12.38 38.98
C SER A 593 8.68 -11.08 39.78
N SER A 594 8.86 -9.94 39.11
CA SER A 594 8.80 -8.62 39.73
C SER A 594 7.37 -8.16 40.02
N ASN A 595 6.36 -8.81 39.42
CA ASN A 595 4.94 -8.56 39.69
C ASN A 595 4.36 -9.60 40.66
N LYS A 596 3.30 -9.22 41.39
CA LYS A 596 2.67 -10.07 42.43
C LYS A 596 1.81 -11.22 41.86
N PHE A 597 1.54 -11.27 40.55
CA PHE A 597 0.56 -12.21 39.96
C PHE A 597 0.88 -13.68 40.20
N LYS A 598 2.16 -14.07 40.25
CA LYS A 598 2.57 -15.46 40.46
C LYS A 598 2.18 -16.01 41.83
N SER A 599 2.25 -15.20 42.88
CA SER A 599 1.80 -15.62 44.22
C SER A 599 0.27 -15.66 44.34
N MET A 600 -0.43 -14.89 43.50
CA MET A 600 -1.89 -14.77 43.54
C MET A 600 -2.62 -15.98 42.98
N GLN A 601 -1.99 -16.76 42.11
CA GLN A 601 -2.58 -17.99 41.54
C GLN A 601 -3.06 -18.95 42.64
N PHE A 602 -2.27 -19.10 43.72
CA PHE A 602 -2.63 -19.99 44.83
C PHE A 602 -3.67 -19.39 45.76
N SER A 603 -3.65 -18.06 45.98
CA SER A 603 -4.68 -17.36 46.77
C SER A 603 -6.04 -17.42 46.09
N LEU A 604 -6.10 -17.20 44.77
CA LEU A 604 -7.32 -17.31 43.99
C LEU A 604 -7.88 -18.72 44.03
N ALA A 605 -7.05 -19.74 43.78
CA ALA A 605 -7.48 -21.14 43.87
C ALA A 605 -8.02 -21.49 45.27
N ARG A 606 -7.33 -21.02 46.33
CA ARG A 606 -7.75 -21.23 47.72
C ARG A 606 -9.13 -20.63 48.00
N GLU A 607 -9.37 -19.39 47.63
CA GLU A 607 -10.67 -18.75 47.85
C GLU A 607 -11.77 -19.35 46.98
N PHE A 608 -11.43 -19.76 45.76
CA PHE A 608 -12.36 -20.45 44.87
C PHE A 608 -12.85 -21.77 45.48
N PHE A 609 -11.96 -22.58 46.09
CA PHE A 609 -12.35 -23.80 46.79
C PHE A 609 -13.09 -23.57 48.12
N LYS A 610 -12.98 -22.38 48.72
CA LYS A 610 -13.76 -21.99 49.90
C LYS A 610 -15.16 -21.49 49.52
N SER A 611 -15.33 -20.97 48.31
CA SER A 611 -16.60 -20.41 47.85
C SER A 611 -17.66 -21.50 47.67
N PRO A 612 -18.81 -21.43 48.39
CA PRO A 612 -19.92 -22.36 48.18
C PRO A 612 -20.45 -22.34 46.74
N ARG A 613 -20.28 -21.20 46.04
CA ARG A 613 -20.68 -21.02 44.65
C ARG A 613 -19.81 -21.79 43.67
N ALA A 614 -18.59 -22.20 44.03
CA ALA A 614 -17.71 -23.02 43.19
C ALA A 614 -17.94 -24.53 43.35
N SER A 615 -18.80 -24.94 44.31
CA SER A 615 -19.02 -26.36 44.63
C SER A 615 -19.61 -27.18 43.47
N PHE A 616 -20.19 -26.53 42.46
CA PHE A 616 -20.67 -27.20 41.24
C PHE A 616 -19.55 -27.59 40.27
N LEU A 617 -18.31 -27.12 40.48
CA LEU A 617 -17.18 -27.40 39.58
C LEU A 617 -16.47 -28.71 39.93
N TYR A 618 -16.61 -29.22 41.15
CA TYR A 618 -15.92 -30.41 41.61
C TYR A 618 -16.85 -31.36 42.37
N ARG A 619 -16.44 -32.63 42.49
CA ARG A 619 -17.14 -33.67 43.26
C ARG A 619 -16.45 -33.96 44.60
N GLY A 620 -15.20 -33.51 44.76
CA GLY A 620 -14.37 -33.76 45.94
C GLY A 620 -12.95 -34.14 45.53
N LEU A 621 -12.25 -34.85 46.43
CA LEU A 621 -10.91 -35.40 46.19
C LEU A 621 -11.00 -36.91 45.99
N GLU A 622 -10.42 -37.41 44.90
CA GLU A 622 -10.17 -38.83 44.67
C GLU A 622 -9.05 -39.31 45.61
N GLY A 623 -9.25 -40.46 46.26
CA GLY A 623 -8.28 -41.00 47.22
C GLY A 623 -8.49 -40.56 48.67
N ASP A 624 -9.55 -39.80 48.96
CA ASP A 624 -9.93 -39.38 50.32
C ASP A 624 -10.70 -40.48 51.08
N GLN A 625 -10.33 -41.75 50.85
CA GLN A 625 -10.83 -42.85 51.66
C GLN A 625 -10.19 -42.77 53.05
N PRO A 626 -10.98 -42.89 54.13
CA PRO A 626 -10.46 -42.85 55.49
C PRO A 626 -9.43 -43.98 55.68
N GLY A 627 -8.15 -43.62 55.71
CA GLY A 627 -7.01 -44.55 55.85
C GLY A 627 -5.86 -44.34 54.86
N SER A 628 -6.04 -43.60 53.76
CA SER A 628 -4.95 -43.29 52.83
C SER A 628 -4.14 -42.08 53.29
N SER A 629 -2.95 -42.31 53.83
CA SER A 629 -2.00 -41.26 54.25
C SER A 629 -1.20 -40.64 53.10
N ASP A 630 -1.37 -41.14 51.88
CA ASP A 630 -0.59 -40.73 50.73
C ASP A 630 -1.21 -39.48 50.06
N ILE A 631 -0.86 -38.31 50.59
CA ILE A 631 -1.31 -36.99 50.10
C ILE A 631 -0.97 -36.81 48.61
N SER A 632 0.09 -37.47 48.11
CA SER A 632 0.53 -37.38 46.71
C SER A 632 -0.46 -37.98 45.71
N LYS A 633 -1.40 -38.83 46.18
CA LYS A 633 -2.43 -39.46 45.35
C LYS A 633 -3.77 -38.72 45.32
N ARG A 634 -3.92 -37.65 46.11
CA ARG A 634 -5.18 -36.88 46.15
C ARG A 634 -5.33 -36.07 44.87
N LYS A 635 -6.39 -36.33 44.11
CA LYS A 635 -6.70 -35.60 42.87
C LYS A 635 -8.06 -34.94 42.98
N VAL A 636 -8.20 -33.71 42.51
CA VAL A 636 -9.52 -33.06 42.42
C VAL A 636 -10.33 -33.74 41.32
N VAL A 637 -11.53 -34.21 41.67
CA VAL A 637 -12.49 -34.76 40.69
C VAL A 637 -13.37 -33.61 40.20
N TRP A 638 -13.17 -33.19 38.96
CA TRP A 638 -13.96 -32.11 38.36
C TRP A 638 -15.33 -32.61 37.85
N ARG A 639 -16.32 -31.72 37.81
CA ARG A 639 -17.59 -31.94 37.11
C ARG A 639 -17.48 -31.30 35.73
N GLU A 640 -17.38 -32.12 34.69
CA GLU A 640 -17.22 -31.66 33.31
C GLU A 640 -18.26 -30.59 32.92
N ASP A 641 -19.56 -30.86 33.09
CA ASP A 641 -20.62 -29.87 32.81
C ASP A 641 -20.49 -28.54 33.56
N GLY A 642 -19.95 -28.58 34.78
CA GLY A 642 -19.74 -27.38 35.58
C GLY A 642 -18.56 -26.59 35.05
N VAL A 643 -17.46 -27.28 34.77
CA VAL A 643 -16.25 -26.69 34.20
C VAL A 643 -16.53 -26.07 32.84
N ASP A 644 -17.27 -26.75 31.96
CA ASP A 644 -17.61 -26.24 30.63
C ASP A 644 -18.45 -24.96 30.69
N ARG A 645 -19.42 -24.88 31.61
CA ARG A 645 -20.21 -23.66 31.83
C ARG A 645 -19.33 -22.51 32.31
N TRP A 646 -18.40 -22.79 33.22
CA TRP A 646 -17.47 -21.78 33.73
C TRP A 646 -16.49 -21.31 32.66
N LEU A 647 -15.93 -22.22 31.86
CA LEU A 647 -15.08 -21.88 30.72
C LEU A 647 -15.83 -21.04 29.67
N SER A 648 -17.10 -21.35 29.41
CA SER A 648 -17.96 -20.53 28.54
C SER A 648 -18.15 -19.10 29.10
N ALA A 649 -18.27 -18.96 30.42
CA ALA A 649 -18.34 -17.65 31.07
C ALA A 649 -17.02 -16.88 30.93
N CYS A 650 -15.86 -17.57 31.04
CA CYS A 650 -14.54 -16.99 30.79
C CYS A 650 -14.35 -16.54 29.34
N GLU A 651 -14.83 -17.33 28.37
CA GLU A 651 -14.79 -16.97 26.95
C GLU A 651 -15.61 -15.69 26.69
N LYS A 652 -16.83 -15.63 27.25
CA LYS A 652 -17.67 -14.41 27.16
C LYS A 652 -16.98 -13.21 27.80
N ALA A 653 -16.39 -13.36 28.98
CA ALA A 653 -15.67 -12.29 29.66
C ALA A 653 -14.48 -11.78 28.80
N THR A 654 -13.72 -12.69 28.19
CA THR A 654 -12.62 -12.35 27.27
C THR A 654 -13.12 -11.55 26.07
N LYS A 655 -14.25 -11.93 25.46
CA LYS A 655 -14.87 -11.18 24.35
C LYS A 655 -15.27 -9.77 24.78
N MET A 656 -15.88 -9.64 25.96
CA MET A 656 -16.28 -8.33 26.52
C MET A 656 -15.06 -7.45 26.85
N LEU A 657 -14.01 -8.01 27.45
CA LEU A 657 -12.76 -7.30 27.75
C LEU A 657 -12.01 -6.89 26.49
N SER A 658 -11.99 -7.74 25.47
CA SER A 658 -11.41 -7.42 24.15
C SER A 658 -12.14 -6.26 23.49
N PHE A 659 -13.47 -6.24 23.57
CA PHE A 659 -14.26 -5.09 23.12
C PHE A 659 -13.90 -3.82 23.91
N HIS A 660 -13.68 -3.91 25.23
CA HIS A 660 -13.22 -2.77 26.02
C HIS A 660 -11.81 -2.31 25.67
N GLN A 661 -10.89 -3.22 25.38
CA GLN A 661 -9.48 -2.91 25.06
C GLN A 661 -9.31 -2.36 23.64
N HIS A 662 -10.12 -2.79 22.69
CA HIS A 662 -9.97 -2.40 21.28
C HIS A 662 -11.09 -1.49 20.79
N GLY A 663 -12.33 -1.68 21.26
CA GLY A 663 -13.47 -0.86 20.89
C GLY A 663 -13.49 0.51 21.57
N LEU A 664 -13.22 0.57 22.89
CA LEU A 664 -13.30 1.83 23.63
C LEU A 664 -12.16 2.81 23.35
N PRO A 665 -10.88 2.42 23.21
CA PRO A 665 -9.83 3.35 22.83
C PRO A 665 -10.05 3.92 21.44
N ASN A 666 -10.57 3.12 20.50
CA ASN A 666 -10.94 3.59 19.17
C ASN A 666 -12.09 4.61 19.21
N ALA A 667 -13.11 4.39 20.04
CA ALA A 667 -14.18 5.37 20.24
C ALA A 667 -13.73 6.61 21.04
N ARG A 668 -12.84 6.45 22.03
CA ARG A 668 -12.26 7.54 22.84
C ARG A 668 -11.34 8.43 22.01
N ASN A 669 -10.62 7.86 21.04
CA ASN A 669 -9.80 8.60 20.08
C ASN A 669 -10.64 9.41 19.09
N VAL A 670 -11.88 8.97 18.81
CA VAL A 670 -12.86 9.69 17.99
C VAL A 670 -13.58 10.80 18.77
N LEU A 671 -13.79 10.60 20.08
CA LEU A 671 -14.59 11.48 20.95
C LEU A 671 -13.76 12.43 21.82
N ARG A 672 -12.42 12.37 21.81
CA ARG A 672 -11.59 13.41 22.41
C ARG A 672 -11.76 14.71 21.61
N SER A 673 -12.22 15.75 22.30
CA SER A 673 -12.31 17.15 21.86
C SER A 673 -11.07 17.61 21.04
N PRO A 674 -11.21 18.57 20.09
CA PRO A 674 -10.45 18.68 18.83
C PRO A 674 -8.93 18.93 18.88
N ARG A 675 -8.27 18.87 20.04
CA ARG A 675 -6.97 19.53 20.25
C ARG A 675 -5.72 18.65 20.22
N HIS A 676 -5.83 17.34 19.95
CA HIS A 676 -4.63 16.51 19.73
C HIS A 676 -4.75 15.60 18.51
N ARG A 677 -4.27 16.09 17.37
CA ARG A 677 -3.85 15.25 16.23
C ARG A 677 -2.38 15.44 15.93
N ARG A 678 -1.53 14.84 16.76
CA ARG A 678 -0.23 14.29 16.34
C ARG A 678 0.09 13.10 17.24
N PHE A 679 -0.42 11.92 16.91
CA PHE A 679 0.17 10.65 17.37
C PHE A 679 -0.12 9.54 16.34
N ARG A 680 0.92 8.83 15.96
CA ARG A 680 0.86 7.59 15.15
C ARG A 680 0.41 6.44 16.05
N PRO A 681 -0.51 5.56 15.62
CA PRO A 681 -0.67 4.26 16.24
C PRO A 681 0.21 3.22 15.52
N CYS A 682 1.12 2.59 16.27
CA CYS A 682 1.64 1.26 15.94
C CYS A 682 0.68 0.23 16.54
N ILE A 683 -0.18 -0.42 15.76
CA ILE A 683 -0.87 -1.66 16.17
C ILE A 683 -1.02 -2.60 14.96
N GLN A 684 -0.71 -3.88 15.21
CA GLN A 684 -0.76 -5.03 14.31
C GLN A 684 -2.20 -5.47 13.99
N GLN A 685 -2.35 -6.10 12.81
CA GLN A 685 -3.57 -6.73 12.30
C GLN A 685 -4.24 -7.69 13.30
N ILE A 686 -5.58 -7.66 13.32
CA ILE A 686 -6.40 -8.84 13.61
C ILE A 686 -7.44 -8.93 12.48
N ASP A 687 -7.46 -10.08 11.80
CA ASP A 687 -8.42 -10.43 10.76
C ASP A 687 -9.85 -10.46 11.32
N GLY A 688 -10.78 -9.83 10.60
CA GLY A 688 -12.20 -9.84 10.92
C GLY A 688 -13.01 -10.42 9.76
N GLU A 689 -13.36 -11.70 9.86
CA GLU A 689 -14.68 -12.15 9.44
C GLU A 689 -15.62 -12.00 10.65
N HIS A 690 -16.63 -11.15 10.51
CA HIS A 690 -18.02 -11.33 10.95
C HIS A 690 -18.72 -9.97 10.92
N GLY A 691 -19.73 -9.88 10.05
CA GLY A 691 -20.58 -8.70 9.89
C GLY A 691 -21.60 -8.58 11.02
N LEU A 692 -22.03 -7.33 11.22
CA LEU A 692 -23.35 -7.01 11.74
C LEU A 692 -24.38 -7.13 10.63
#